data_AF-A0AA42Q1F8-F1
#
_entry.id   AF-A0AA42Q1F8-F1
#
_cell.length_a   1.000
_cell.length_b   1.000
_cell.length_c   1.000
_cell.angle_alpha   90.00
_cell.angle_beta   90.00
_cell.angle_gamma   90.00
#
_symmetry.space_group_name_H-M   'P 1'
#
loop_
_entity.id
_entity.type
_entity.pdbx_description
1 polymer ?
#
loop_
_entity_poly.entity_id
_entity_poly.type
_entity_poly.pdbx_seq_one_letter_code
_entity_poly.pdbx_strand_id
1 'polypeptide(L)'
;MDKKQLSEADICAKFISPAVLNAGWSELDQIYREYTIAPGRIVVRGQKAQRNLQSVLRADYLLCHQYGQPLAVIEAKDNCHTVGAGMQQAAEYAERMGVPFAFASNGDGFVFRDASLLFNGQLLTDLRMDEFPSPARLWALFQQWKGWSAEQTRVNGFAYHQGDNGRVPRYYQLHAINRTLEAVSAGQDRVLLVMATGTGKTYTAFQIIWRLLKSGAKKRVLFLADRNILVDQTMVGDFKPFKGGMAKLSPNAKGIERVDANGVTTVDELELAVTKGKKSTGGKQVNKAYEVYLGLYQAVTGKSGADDVYKQFSPDFFDLIIIDECHRGSANEDSAWREILDYFSSATQVGLTATPKETEDASNIHYFGEPVYTYTLKEGIEDGFLAPYKVVRVDLDRDTFGWRPPKGMLDDNGHPIEDRIYNAADMNRNLVLGLRDRVVAGKITEYLKGTDRNAKTIVFCEDVDHAQRMTAALAQANKDICATRHKYVMQITGDNEVGKRELDNFIDPDSPDPVIAVTSKLMSTGVDAQTCKLVVLDQNIKSMTLFKQIIGRGTRLNEEHGKQFFTILDFKRATELFADKDFDGEPVQIYQPTGDDDVVPPPPPPADDESTVIDGDSWLPDADGDGQGDGSSVPAGNTKDPAGVYGDGTGGSAGAAGGTDKPRKYQIGGRVTVAIARERVQYLDANGKLVTESLRDFTRINLAKKYESLDAFMQAWSSADRKQALIEELQHHGVLLDVLTEELSQEKGDGSSLQGADPFDVLLHVAYDQPILTRSERARRARKKLHDDGIYAKYGETARKVLDALIDKYADEGIAAIENTDVLKVQPLSQMGSPVELIKSFGGSKLNYQAAIAHLGQAIYQPGHP
;
A
#
# COMPACT_ATOMS: atom_id res chain seq x y z
N MET A 1 -25.54 53.61 -1.52
CA MET A 1 -24.34 52.88 -1.99
C MET A 1 -24.86 51.85 -2.98
N ASP A 2 -24.34 51.82 -4.20
CA ASP A 2 -24.73 50.80 -5.18
C ASP A 2 -24.05 49.47 -4.81
N LYS A 3 -24.84 48.44 -4.48
CA LYS A 3 -24.31 47.14 -4.04
C LYS A 3 -23.58 46.41 -5.16
N LYS A 4 -23.88 46.69 -6.43
CA LYS A 4 -23.23 46.06 -7.59
C LYS A 4 -21.77 46.43 -7.76
N GLN A 5 -21.30 47.45 -7.05
CA GLN A 5 -19.89 47.87 -7.04
C GLN A 5 -19.11 47.27 -5.88
N LEU A 6 -19.75 46.49 -5.02
CA LEU A 6 -19.14 45.89 -3.84
C LEU A 6 -18.62 44.49 -4.17
N SER A 7 -17.46 44.15 -3.60
CA SER A 7 -16.95 42.78 -3.64
C SER A 7 -17.83 41.83 -2.82
N GLU A 8 -17.70 40.53 -3.05
CA GLU A 8 -18.37 39.51 -2.20
C GLU A 8 -18.01 39.68 -0.71
N ALA A 9 -16.73 39.96 -0.41
CA ALA A 9 -16.28 40.26 0.94
C ALA A 9 -16.95 41.51 1.54
N ASP A 10 -17.15 42.57 0.74
CA ASP A 10 -17.92 43.74 1.15
C ASP A 10 -19.38 43.41 1.41
N ILE A 11 -20.00 42.56 0.57
CA ILE A 11 -21.38 42.11 0.73
C ILE A 11 -21.54 41.32 2.04
N CYS A 12 -20.63 40.39 2.29
CA CYS A 12 -20.51 39.64 3.54
C CYS A 12 -20.42 40.57 4.76
N ALA A 13 -19.47 41.49 4.76
CA ALA A 13 -19.20 42.37 5.90
C ALA A 13 -20.30 43.40 6.16
N LYS A 14 -20.91 43.98 5.11
CA LYS A 14 -21.85 45.12 5.24
C LYS A 14 -23.32 44.70 5.32
N PHE A 15 -23.68 43.51 4.86
CA PHE A 15 -25.08 43.08 4.77
C PHE A 15 -25.33 41.73 5.43
N ILE A 16 -24.61 40.67 5.02
CA ILE A 16 -24.87 39.31 5.50
C ILE A 16 -24.53 39.18 6.99
N SER A 17 -23.29 39.53 7.38
CA SER A 17 -22.86 39.45 8.78
C SER A 17 -23.78 40.27 9.72
N PRO A 18 -24.11 41.54 9.44
CA PRO A 18 -25.08 42.28 10.24
C PRO A 18 -26.45 41.61 10.36
N ALA A 19 -26.99 41.01 9.30
CA ALA A 19 -28.26 40.29 9.36
C ALA A 19 -28.21 39.06 10.27
N VAL A 20 -27.14 38.27 10.16
CA VAL A 20 -26.92 37.09 11.02
C VAL A 20 -26.76 37.52 12.49
N LEU A 21 -26.02 38.59 12.77
CA LEU A 21 -25.86 39.12 14.13
C LEU A 21 -27.18 39.68 14.70
N ASN A 22 -27.94 40.42 13.90
CA ASN A 22 -29.24 40.96 14.30
C ASN A 22 -30.27 39.87 14.60
N ALA A 23 -30.14 38.69 13.98
CA ALA A 23 -30.93 37.49 14.29
C ALA A 23 -30.52 36.81 15.62
N GLY A 24 -29.48 37.30 16.30
CA GLY A 24 -29.05 36.86 17.62
C GLY A 24 -27.94 35.80 17.64
N TRP A 25 -27.21 35.62 16.53
CA TRP A 25 -26.03 34.74 16.48
C TRP A 25 -24.81 35.42 17.09
N SER A 26 -23.96 34.64 17.77
CA SER A 26 -22.71 35.13 18.40
C SER A 26 -21.46 34.86 17.56
N GLU A 27 -20.62 35.88 17.38
CA GLU A 27 -19.35 35.75 16.64
C GLU A 27 -18.30 34.89 17.35
N LEU A 28 -18.36 34.82 18.69
CA LEU A 28 -17.30 34.16 19.46
C LEU A 28 -17.38 32.64 19.41
N ASP A 29 -18.59 32.09 19.30
CA ASP A 29 -18.85 30.66 19.53
C ASP A 29 -19.86 30.02 18.56
N GLN A 30 -20.56 30.80 17.73
CA GLN A 30 -21.59 30.29 16.83
C GLN A 30 -21.36 30.58 15.34
N ILE A 31 -20.57 31.59 14.99
CA ILE A 31 -20.31 31.97 13.59
C ILE A 31 -18.85 31.68 13.23
N TYR A 32 -18.63 30.77 12.29
CA TYR A 32 -17.31 30.48 11.73
C TYR A 32 -17.27 30.96 10.28
N ARG A 33 -16.46 31.98 9.99
CA ARG A 33 -16.30 32.53 8.64
C ARG A 33 -15.18 31.79 7.91
N GLU A 34 -15.26 31.72 6.59
CA GLU A 34 -14.22 31.10 5.74
C GLU A 34 -13.91 29.66 6.22
N TYR A 35 -14.94 28.93 6.63
CA TYR A 35 -14.79 27.63 7.26
C TYR A 35 -14.35 26.59 6.23
N THR A 36 -13.11 26.11 6.36
CA THR A 36 -12.56 25.10 5.46
C THR A 36 -13.08 23.71 5.84
N ILE A 37 -13.97 23.15 5.01
CA ILE A 37 -14.53 21.81 5.15
C ILE A 37 -13.50 20.77 4.71
N ALA A 38 -12.93 20.97 3.53
CA ALA A 38 -11.87 20.14 2.97
C ALA A 38 -10.74 21.04 2.47
N PRO A 39 -9.50 20.86 2.93
CA PRO A 39 -8.39 21.72 2.53
C PRO A 39 -7.90 21.44 1.09
N GLY A 40 -8.45 20.45 0.39
CA GLY A 40 -8.20 20.18 -1.03
C GLY A 40 -7.05 19.20 -1.27
N ARG A 41 -7.21 18.32 -2.25
CA ARG A 41 -6.30 17.21 -2.55
C ARG A 41 -4.86 17.67 -2.81
N ILE A 42 -3.89 16.89 -2.34
CA ILE A 42 -2.49 17.04 -2.77
C ILE A 42 -2.28 16.31 -4.10
N VAL A 43 -1.81 17.05 -5.11
CA VAL A 43 -1.44 16.51 -6.42
C VAL A 43 0.07 16.38 -6.50
N VAL A 44 0.54 15.21 -6.91
CA VAL A 44 1.96 14.87 -6.98
C VAL A 44 2.35 14.67 -8.44
N ARG A 45 3.40 15.36 -8.89
CA ARG A 45 3.96 15.26 -10.25
C ARG A 45 5.49 15.15 -10.17
N GLY A 46 6.04 14.00 -10.56
CA GLY A 46 7.46 13.72 -10.33
C GLY A 46 7.80 13.88 -8.84
N GLN A 47 8.90 14.56 -8.51
CA GLN A 47 9.32 14.79 -7.10
C GLN A 47 8.66 16.00 -6.43
N LYS A 48 7.72 16.68 -7.09
CA LYS A 48 7.02 17.85 -6.55
C LYS A 48 5.58 17.51 -6.19
N ALA A 49 5.06 18.19 -5.17
CA ALA A 49 3.67 18.11 -4.76
C ALA A 49 3.13 19.51 -4.49
N GLN A 50 1.85 19.71 -4.74
CA GLN A 50 1.14 20.94 -4.40
C GLN A 50 -0.32 20.65 -4.11
N ARG A 51 -0.94 21.50 -3.30
CA ARG A 51 -2.37 21.45 -3.02
C ARG A 51 -3.15 21.95 -4.22
N ASN A 52 -4.17 21.20 -4.64
CA ASN A 52 -5.08 21.64 -5.68
C ASN A 52 -6.09 22.61 -5.07
N LEU A 53 -5.86 23.92 -5.28
CA LEU A 53 -6.72 24.98 -4.75
C LEU A 53 -8.16 24.92 -5.28
N GLN A 54 -8.40 24.33 -6.46
CA GLN A 54 -9.75 24.15 -7.00
C GLN A 54 -10.55 23.07 -6.26
N SER A 55 -9.88 22.17 -5.54
CA SER A 55 -10.53 21.13 -4.73
C SER A 55 -10.74 21.54 -3.27
N VAL A 56 -10.37 22.77 -2.91
CA VAL A 56 -10.65 23.33 -1.58
C VAL A 56 -12.15 23.53 -1.46
N LEU A 57 -12.75 22.93 -0.44
CA LEU A 57 -14.14 23.20 -0.08
C LEU A 57 -14.14 24.09 1.14
N ARG A 58 -14.63 25.31 0.95
CA ARG A 58 -14.71 26.33 1.98
C ARG A 58 -16.08 26.97 1.92
N ALA A 59 -16.74 26.97 3.07
CA ALA A 59 -17.99 27.67 3.26
C ALA A 59 -17.74 29.10 3.72
N ASP A 60 -18.50 30.06 3.21
CA ASP A 60 -18.36 31.47 3.66
C ASP A 60 -18.73 31.61 5.13
N TYR A 61 -19.81 30.94 5.55
CA TYR A 61 -20.18 30.82 6.95
C TYR A 61 -20.61 29.40 7.29
N LEU A 62 -20.04 28.85 8.35
CA LEU A 62 -20.61 27.74 9.10
C LEU A 62 -21.24 28.29 10.38
N LEU A 63 -22.54 28.08 10.51
CA LEU A 63 -23.32 28.42 11.69
C LEU A 63 -23.44 27.21 12.60
N CYS A 64 -23.13 27.40 13.88
CA CYS A 64 -23.15 26.37 14.91
C CYS A 64 -24.09 26.76 16.06
N HIS A 65 -24.85 25.81 16.60
CA HIS A 65 -25.65 26.04 17.82
C HIS A 65 -24.74 26.48 18.98
N GLN A 66 -23.59 25.82 19.08
CA GLN A 66 -22.49 26.06 20.00
C GLN A 66 -21.25 25.36 19.42
N TYR A 67 -20.10 25.53 20.06
CA TYR A 67 -18.84 24.94 19.60
C TYR A 67 -18.95 23.44 19.26
N GLY A 68 -18.53 23.10 18.04
CA GLY A 68 -18.53 21.73 17.53
C GLY A 68 -19.93 21.20 17.16
N GLN A 69 -20.98 22.02 17.16
CA GLN A 69 -22.34 21.61 16.75
C GLN A 69 -22.84 22.43 15.56
N PRO A 70 -22.46 22.05 14.33
CA PRO A 70 -22.98 22.64 13.10
C PRO A 70 -24.51 22.62 13.02
N LEU A 71 -25.07 23.68 12.45
CA LEU A 71 -26.49 23.82 12.17
C LEU A 71 -26.79 24.18 10.72
N ALA A 72 -26.03 25.12 10.15
CA ALA A 72 -26.29 25.61 8.81
C ALA A 72 -25.02 26.08 8.10
N VAL A 73 -25.09 26.12 6.77
CA VAL A 73 -24.08 26.73 5.92
C VAL A 73 -24.68 27.93 5.19
N ILE A 74 -23.92 29.01 5.05
CA ILE A 74 -24.27 30.14 4.18
C ILE A 74 -23.20 30.26 3.08
N GLU A 75 -23.65 30.34 1.84
CA GLU A 75 -22.85 30.78 0.69
C GLU A 75 -23.26 32.17 0.23
N ALA A 76 -22.28 33.04 0.08
CA ALA A 76 -22.41 34.37 -0.44
C ALA A 76 -22.01 34.44 -1.92
N LYS A 77 -22.53 35.44 -2.60
CA LYS A 77 -22.05 35.92 -3.91
C LYS A 77 -22.04 37.44 -3.91
N ASP A 78 -21.28 38.04 -4.82
CA ASP A 78 -21.43 39.48 -5.07
C ASP A 78 -22.83 39.81 -5.62
N ASN A 79 -23.23 41.08 -5.53
CA ASN A 79 -24.60 41.51 -5.84
C ASN A 79 -24.96 41.44 -7.33
N CYS A 80 -24.02 41.15 -8.24
CA CYS A 80 -24.34 40.95 -9.65
C CYS A 80 -25.02 39.59 -9.90
N HIS A 81 -24.91 38.66 -8.95
CA HIS A 81 -25.57 37.37 -8.99
C HIS A 81 -27.00 37.44 -8.43
N THR A 82 -27.83 36.45 -8.76
CA THR A 82 -29.13 36.28 -8.10
C THR A 82 -28.96 35.84 -6.65
N VAL A 83 -29.92 36.15 -5.77
CA VAL A 83 -29.88 35.76 -4.34
C VAL A 83 -29.61 34.26 -4.14
N GLY A 84 -30.21 33.41 -4.98
CA GLY A 84 -30.08 31.96 -4.92
C GLY A 84 -28.87 31.36 -5.64
N ALA A 85 -27.97 32.17 -6.23
CA ALA A 85 -26.90 31.68 -7.10
C ALA A 85 -25.95 30.69 -6.40
N GLY A 86 -25.69 30.87 -5.10
CA GLY A 86 -24.86 29.97 -4.29
C GLY A 86 -25.59 28.76 -3.70
N MET A 87 -26.89 28.55 -3.99
CA MET A 87 -27.70 27.57 -3.25
C MET A 87 -27.25 26.12 -3.44
N GLN A 88 -26.86 25.74 -4.65
CA GLN A 88 -26.37 24.38 -4.89
C GLN A 88 -25.10 24.11 -4.08
N GLN A 89 -24.14 25.02 -4.13
CA GLN A 89 -22.90 24.97 -3.35
C GLN A 89 -23.19 24.90 -1.83
N ALA A 90 -24.10 25.75 -1.34
CA ALA A 90 -24.50 25.74 0.08
C ALA A 90 -25.13 24.41 0.49
N ALA A 91 -25.95 23.80 -0.38
CA ALA A 91 -26.59 22.52 -0.13
C ALA A 91 -25.58 21.37 -0.08
N GLU A 92 -24.63 21.32 -1.01
CA GLU A 92 -23.54 20.33 -1.03
C GLU A 92 -22.67 20.44 0.23
N TYR A 93 -22.34 21.65 0.66
CA TYR A 93 -21.61 21.88 1.91
C TYR A 93 -22.41 21.50 3.15
N ALA A 94 -23.71 21.82 3.20
CA ALA A 94 -24.58 21.44 4.29
C ALA A 94 -24.71 19.91 4.42
N GLU A 95 -24.88 19.21 3.29
CA GLU A 95 -24.90 17.74 3.25
C GLU A 95 -23.58 17.15 3.74
N ARG A 96 -22.45 17.70 3.27
CA ARG A 96 -21.11 17.26 3.69
C ARG A 96 -20.86 17.49 5.18
N MET A 97 -21.40 18.56 5.75
CA MET A 97 -21.37 18.84 7.19
C MET A 97 -22.42 18.06 8.00
N GLY A 98 -23.33 17.34 7.34
CA GLY A 98 -24.39 16.55 7.98
C GLY A 98 -25.50 17.38 8.59
N VAL A 99 -25.77 18.56 8.02
CA VAL A 99 -26.79 19.49 8.52
C VAL A 99 -27.88 19.75 7.47
N PRO A 100 -29.14 19.97 7.89
CA PRO A 100 -30.26 20.08 6.95
C PRO A 100 -30.44 21.49 6.37
N PHE A 101 -29.76 22.50 6.92
CA PHE A 101 -30.02 23.91 6.60
C PHE A 101 -28.91 24.52 5.74
N ALA A 102 -29.30 25.11 4.62
CA ALA A 102 -28.38 25.83 3.73
C ALA A 102 -28.99 27.18 3.33
N PHE A 103 -28.14 28.20 3.22
CA PHE A 103 -28.54 29.55 2.83
C PHE A 103 -27.68 30.04 1.68
N ALA A 104 -28.28 30.77 0.75
CA ALA A 104 -27.57 31.53 -0.28
C ALA A 104 -27.93 33.01 -0.16
N SER A 105 -26.97 33.91 -0.37
CA SER A 105 -27.22 35.35 -0.34
C SER A 105 -26.31 36.12 -1.29
N ASN A 106 -26.81 37.25 -1.80
CA ASN A 106 -26.05 38.24 -2.55
C ASN A 106 -26.11 39.65 -1.88
N GLY A 107 -26.59 39.70 -0.63
CA GLY A 107 -26.79 40.93 0.15
C GLY A 107 -28.15 41.62 -0.01
N ASP A 108 -29.03 41.19 -0.91
CA ASP A 108 -30.41 41.73 -1.02
C ASP A 108 -31.46 40.94 -0.21
N GLY A 109 -31.17 39.67 0.07
CA GLY A 109 -31.98 38.77 0.88
C GLY A 109 -31.25 37.44 1.06
N PHE A 110 -31.97 36.42 1.49
CA PHE A 110 -31.48 35.04 1.54
C PHE A 110 -32.46 34.12 0.81
N VAL A 111 -31.94 33.10 0.14
CA VAL A 111 -32.70 31.89 -0.15
C VAL A 111 -32.34 30.87 0.92
N PHE A 112 -33.34 30.37 1.64
CA PHE A 112 -33.18 29.34 2.66
C PHE A 112 -33.66 27.99 2.15
N ARG A 113 -32.81 26.99 2.22
CA ARG A 113 -33.13 25.58 1.98
C ARG A 113 -33.22 24.80 3.29
N ASP A 114 -34.38 24.19 3.52
CA ASP A 114 -34.62 23.29 4.64
C ASP A 114 -34.80 21.84 4.16
N ALA A 115 -33.72 21.06 4.25
CA ALA A 115 -33.73 19.65 3.86
C ALA A 115 -34.67 18.77 4.71
N SER A 116 -35.11 19.23 5.89
CA SER A 116 -36.08 18.48 6.69
C SER A 116 -37.47 18.43 6.04
N LEU A 117 -37.73 19.32 5.08
CA LEU A 117 -39.00 19.44 4.38
C LEU A 117 -39.01 18.77 2.98
N LEU A 118 -37.95 18.03 2.62
CA LEU A 118 -37.72 17.45 1.29
C LEU A 118 -38.92 16.69 0.69
N PHE A 119 -39.72 16.02 1.53
CA PHE A 119 -40.86 15.21 1.09
C PHE A 119 -42.23 15.84 1.39
N ASN A 120 -42.31 16.82 2.29
CA ASN A 120 -43.56 17.21 2.95
C ASN A 120 -43.76 18.73 3.10
N GLY A 121 -42.93 19.57 2.48
CA GLY A 121 -43.03 21.01 2.64
C GLY A 121 -42.33 21.83 1.56
N GLN A 122 -42.30 23.14 1.78
CA GLN A 122 -41.62 24.09 0.91
C GLN A 122 -40.12 24.03 1.19
N LEU A 123 -39.37 23.41 0.27
CA LEU A 123 -37.92 23.21 0.39
C LEU A 123 -37.14 24.54 0.36
N LEU A 124 -37.55 25.49 -0.48
CA LEU A 124 -36.89 26.78 -0.66
C LEU A 124 -37.80 27.94 -0.25
N THR A 125 -37.29 28.82 0.60
CA THR A 125 -37.99 30.02 1.07
C THR A 125 -37.12 31.25 0.86
N ASP A 126 -37.66 32.28 0.22
CA ASP A 126 -37.01 33.59 0.14
C ASP A 126 -37.23 34.35 1.44
N LEU A 127 -36.15 34.91 1.99
CA LEU A 127 -36.15 35.68 3.23
C LEU A 127 -35.59 37.08 2.97
N ARG A 128 -36.21 38.08 3.58
CA ARG A 128 -35.63 39.43 3.65
C ARG A 128 -34.42 39.43 4.59
N MET A 129 -33.58 40.46 4.50
CA MET A 129 -32.37 40.57 5.34
C MET A 129 -32.69 40.62 6.84
N ASP A 130 -33.89 41.09 7.23
CA ASP A 130 -34.38 41.15 8.62
C ASP A 130 -35.07 39.86 9.08
N GLU A 131 -35.20 38.84 8.21
CA GLU A 131 -35.93 37.60 8.48
C GLU A 131 -35.03 36.39 8.68
N PHE A 132 -33.71 36.61 8.81
CA PHE A 132 -32.77 35.53 9.07
C PHE A 132 -33.12 34.81 10.39
N PRO A 133 -33.19 33.46 10.42
CA PRO A 133 -33.66 32.74 11.59
C PRO A 133 -32.65 32.79 12.75
N SER A 134 -33.18 32.86 13.97
CA SER A 134 -32.36 32.86 15.18
C SER A 134 -31.74 31.48 15.47
N PRO A 135 -30.64 31.41 16.26
CA PRO A 135 -30.02 30.14 16.62
C PRO A 135 -30.99 29.18 17.31
N ALA A 136 -31.84 29.70 18.21
CA ALA A 136 -32.84 28.91 18.93
C ALA A 136 -33.89 28.31 18.00
N ARG A 137 -34.29 29.04 16.94
CA ARG A 137 -35.26 28.56 15.96
C ARG A 137 -34.66 27.42 15.13
N LEU A 138 -33.45 27.59 14.58
CA LEU A 138 -32.80 26.52 13.81
C LEU A 138 -32.48 25.31 14.69
N TRP A 139 -32.06 25.50 15.94
CA TRP A 139 -31.83 24.39 16.86
C TRP A 139 -33.10 23.58 17.15
N ALA A 140 -34.25 24.24 17.31
CA ALA A 140 -35.53 23.54 17.49
C ALA A 140 -35.91 22.71 16.25
N LEU A 141 -35.73 23.27 15.06
CA LEU A 141 -35.97 22.55 13.80
C LEU A 141 -35.00 21.39 13.61
N PHE A 142 -33.73 21.57 13.96
CA PHE A 142 -32.72 20.52 13.89
C PHE A 142 -33.08 19.32 14.77
N GLN A 143 -33.47 19.57 16.02
CA GLN A 143 -33.91 18.51 16.93
C GLN A 143 -35.15 17.78 16.41
N GLN A 144 -36.10 18.51 15.81
CA GLN A 144 -37.27 17.93 15.19
C GLN A 144 -36.90 17.05 13.99
N TRP A 145 -36.00 17.54 13.12
CA TRP A 145 -35.49 16.78 11.97
C TRP A 145 -34.79 15.50 12.41
N LYS A 146 -33.99 15.55 13.48
CA LYS A 146 -33.33 14.39 14.07
C LYS A 146 -34.29 13.42 14.75
N GLY A 147 -35.50 13.85 15.10
CA GLY A 147 -36.48 13.02 15.81
C GLY A 147 -36.01 12.59 17.21
N TRP A 148 -35.16 13.38 17.86
CA TRP A 148 -34.59 13.03 19.16
C TRP A 148 -35.65 13.03 20.27
N SER A 149 -35.62 11.99 21.11
CA SER A 149 -36.30 11.99 22.41
C SER A 149 -35.67 13.03 23.36
N ALA A 150 -36.35 13.34 24.48
CA ALA A 150 -35.82 14.26 25.49
C ALA A 150 -34.44 13.83 26.03
N GLU A 151 -34.22 12.52 26.16
CA GLU A 151 -32.95 11.96 26.58
C GLU A 151 -31.86 12.12 25.50
N GLN A 152 -32.19 11.80 24.25
CA GLN A 152 -31.27 12.00 23.12
C GLN A 152 -30.92 13.48 22.94
N THR A 153 -31.86 14.40 23.11
CA THR A 153 -31.59 15.85 23.09
C THR A 153 -30.59 16.25 24.18
N ARG A 154 -30.74 15.72 25.40
CA ARG A 154 -29.84 16.01 26.53
C ARG A 154 -28.42 15.51 26.26
N VAL A 155 -28.27 14.35 25.65
CA VAL A 155 -26.98 13.71 25.36
C VAL A 155 -26.33 14.28 24.09
N ASN A 156 -27.05 14.23 22.97
CA ASN A 156 -26.58 14.66 21.65
C ASN A 156 -26.50 16.19 21.52
N GLY A 157 -27.23 16.93 22.36
CA GLY A 157 -27.12 18.38 22.49
C GLY A 157 -25.98 18.82 23.41
N PHE A 158 -25.31 17.93 24.14
CA PHE A 158 -24.26 18.34 25.07
C PHE A 158 -23.01 18.86 24.33
N ALA A 159 -22.43 19.94 24.86
CA ALA A 159 -21.33 20.67 24.25
C ALA A 159 -20.04 19.84 24.15
N TYR A 160 -19.28 20.09 23.08
CA TYR A 160 -17.93 19.55 22.92
C TYR A 160 -16.96 20.19 23.91
N HIS A 161 -15.87 19.50 24.23
CA HIS A 161 -14.78 20.12 24.97
C HIS A 161 -14.05 21.11 24.06
N GLN A 162 -13.97 22.36 24.49
CA GLN A 162 -13.13 23.39 23.90
C GLN A 162 -11.73 23.30 24.52
N GLY A 163 -10.73 22.88 23.74
CA GLY A 163 -9.34 22.85 24.22
C GLY A 163 -8.68 24.23 24.23
N ASP A 164 -7.63 24.39 25.03
CA ASP A 164 -6.81 25.61 25.14
C ASP A 164 -6.26 26.10 23.78
N ASN A 165 -6.14 25.19 22.80
CA ASN A 165 -5.57 25.45 21.48
C ASN A 165 -6.63 25.81 20.42
N GLY A 166 -7.90 25.94 20.78
CA GLY A 166 -8.99 26.31 19.86
C GLY A 166 -9.31 25.29 18.75
N ARG A 167 -8.74 24.08 18.81
CA ARG A 167 -8.82 23.06 17.75
C ARG A 167 -10.23 22.49 17.60
N VAL A 168 -10.97 22.95 16.59
CA VAL A 168 -12.30 22.43 16.21
C VAL A 168 -12.15 21.03 15.59
N PRO A 169 -13.02 20.06 15.94
CA PRO A 169 -13.04 18.77 15.25
C PRO A 169 -13.29 18.96 13.75
N ARG A 170 -12.59 18.20 12.92
CA ARG A 170 -12.82 18.18 11.46
C ARG A 170 -14.21 17.59 11.16
N TYR A 171 -14.77 17.89 9.99
CA TYR A 171 -16.14 17.49 9.64
C TYR A 171 -16.39 15.98 9.81
N TYR A 172 -15.46 15.13 9.37
CA TYR A 172 -15.57 13.67 9.52
C TYR A 172 -15.45 13.22 10.99
N GLN A 173 -14.73 13.96 11.85
CA GLN A 173 -14.70 13.69 13.29
C GLN A 173 -16.04 14.09 13.91
N LEU A 174 -16.65 15.20 13.49
CA LEU A 174 -17.99 15.58 13.92
C LEU A 174 -19.00 14.48 13.59
N HIS A 175 -18.96 13.94 12.37
CA HIS A 175 -19.79 12.80 11.97
C HIS A 175 -19.57 11.58 12.85
N ALA A 176 -18.32 11.15 13.03
CA ALA A 176 -17.98 10.00 13.87
C ALA A 176 -18.53 10.17 15.29
N ILE A 177 -18.27 11.34 15.91
CA ILE A 177 -18.68 11.63 17.29
C ILE A 177 -20.21 11.67 17.39
N ASN A 178 -20.88 12.42 16.51
CA ASN A 178 -22.33 12.59 16.57
C ASN A 178 -23.08 11.27 16.30
N ARG A 179 -22.67 10.50 15.30
CA ARG A 179 -23.30 9.20 15.01
C ARG A 179 -23.09 8.19 16.13
N THR A 180 -21.92 8.19 16.78
CA THR A 180 -21.72 7.37 17.98
C THR A 180 -22.64 7.82 19.11
N LEU A 181 -22.75 9.11 19.40
CA LEU A 181 -23.67 9.59 20.44
C LEU A 181 -25.13 9.28 20.13
N GLU A 182 -25.56 9.43 18.88
CA GLU A 182 -26.89 9.08 18.42
C GLU A 182 -27.19 7.59 18.60
N ALA A 183 -26.26 6.71 18.22
CA ALA A 183 -26.38 5.26 18.42
C ALA A 183 -26.45 4.90 19.91
N VAL A 184 -25.52 5.42 20.72
CA VAL A 184 -25.48 5.13 22.17
C VAL A 184 -26.74 5.65 22.88
N SER A 185 -27.19 6.87 22.57
CA SER A 185 -28.40 7.45 23.15
C SER A 185 -29.70 6.80 22.66
N ALA A 186 -29.67 6.10 21.53
CA ALA A 186 -30.74 5.24 21.05
C ALA A 186 -30.74 3.83 21.70
N GLY A 187 -29.79 3.53 22.60
CA GLY A 187 -29.67 2.24 23.28
C GLY A 187 -28.85 1.19 22.53
N GLN A 188 -28.07 1.59 21.52
CA GLN A 188 -27.13 0.68 20.85
C GLN A 188 -25.89 0.48 21.71
N ASP A 189 -25.77 -0.72 22.31
CA ASP A 189 -24.68 -1.05 23.22
C ASP A 189 -23.39 -1.52 22.54
N ARG A 190 -23.40 -1.72 21.23
CA ARG A 190 -22.21 -2.09 20.46
C ARG A 190 -22.10 -1.23 19.23
N VAL A 191 -21.01 -0.47 19.12
CA VAL A 191 -20.80 0.53 18.09
C VAL A 191 -19.42 0.36 17.49
N LEU A 192 -19.31 0.37 16.16
CA LEU A 192 -18.04 0.33 15.45
C LEU A 192 -17.80 1.66 14.72
N LEU A 193 -16.58 2.19 14.83
CA LEU A 193 -16.06 3.30 14.04
C LEU A 193 -14.86 2.83 13.24
N VAL A 194 -14.89 3.09 11.93
CA VAL A 194 -13.75 2.83 11.04
C VAL A 194 -13.14 4.16 10.63
N MET A 195 -11.88 4.39 10.97
CA MET A 195 -11.18 5.63 10.67
C MET A 195 -9.72 5.35 10.31
N ALA A 196 -9.28 5.82 9.14
CA ALA A 196 -7.91 5.64 8.68
C ALA A 196 -6.87 6.19 9.66
N THR A 197 -5.67 5.59 9.67
CA THR A 197 -4.58 6.03 10.55
C THR A 197 -4.16 7.46 10.21
N GLY A 198 -4.02 8.30 11.24
CA GLY A 198 -3.67 9.72 11.09
C GLY A 198 -4.87 10.68 11.06
N THR A 199 -6.10 10.17 11.08
CA THR A 199 -7.32 11.00 11.02
C THR A 199 -7.77 11.55 12.39
N GLY A 200 -7.14 11.12 13.49
CA GLY A 200 -7.41 11.61 14.85
C GLY A 200 -8.41 10.76 15.64
N LYS A 201 -8.25 9.43 15.64
CA LYS A 201 -9.05 8.47 16.42
C LYS A 201 -9.05 8.78 17.93
N THR A 202 -7.87 9.05 18.50
CA THR A 202 -7.73 9.35 19.93
C THR A 202 -8.50 10.60 20.34
N TYR A 203 -8.39 11.69 19.57
CA TYR A 203 -9.17 12.91 19.78
C TYR A 203 -10.69 12.68 19.61
N THR A 204 -11.08 11.83 18.66
CA THR A 204 -12.48 11.43 18.43
C THR A 204 -13.03 10.67 19.64
N ALA A 205 -12.29 9.68 20.14
CA ALA A 205 -12.61 8.94 21.36
C ALA A 205 -12.70 9.87 22.59
N PHE A 206 -11.77 10.82 22.73
CA PHE A 206 -11.80 11.83 23.79
C PHE A 206 -13.12 12.60 23.79
N GLN A 207 -13.55 13.15 22.64
CA GLN A 207 -14.79 13.92 22.55
C GLN A 207 -16.04 13.07 22.78
N ILE A 208 -16.05 11.80 22.33
CA ILE A 208 -17.15 10.85 22.62
C ILE A 208 -17.26 10.64 24.14
N ILE A 209 -16.14 10.31 24.80
CA ILE A 209 -16.07 10.10 26.25
C ILE A 209 -16.52 11.37 26.98
N TRP A 210 -15.98 12.53 26.59
CA TRP A 210 -16.30 13.81 27.20
C TRP A 210 -17.80 14.09 27.18
N ARG A 211 -18.43 13.99 26.01
CA ARG A 211 -19.84 14.33 25.85
C ARG A 211 -20.76 13.33 26.57
N LEU A 212 -20.42 12.04 26.57
CA LEU A 212 -21.18 11.02 27.31
C LEU A 212 -21.02 11.16 28.84
N LEU A 213 -19.82 11.47 29.32
CA LEU A 213 -19.56 11.70 30.75
C LEU A 213 -20.21 12.97 31.26
N LYS A 214 -19.99 14.09 30.57
CA LYS A 214 -20.42 15.41 31.04
C LYS A 214 -21.91 15.67 30.82
N SER A 215 -22.55 14.98 29.86
CA SER A 215 -24.01 14.90 29.84
C SER A 215 -24.54 14.06 31.02
N GLY A 216 -23.75 13.14 31.58
CA GLY A 216 -24.20 12.21 32.63
C GLY A 216 -24.88 10.95 32.08
N ALA A 217 -24.82 10.73 30.76
CA ALA A 217 -25.28 9.48 30.13
C ALA A 217 -24.45 8.27 30.59
N LYS A 218 -23.15 8.49 30.82
CA LYS A 218 -22.18 7.50 31.30
C LYS A 218 -21.41 8.11 32.47
N LYS A 219 -20.96 7.30 33.44
CA LYS A 219 -20.25 7.79 34.64
C LYS A 219 -18.86 7.18 34.79
N ARG A 220 -18.69 5.93 34.37
CA ARG A 220 -17.45 5.16 34.50
C ARG A 220 -17.04 4.60 33.15
N VAL A 221 -15.84 4.94 32.72
CA VAL A 221 -15.32 4.64 31.38
C VAL A 221 -14.06 3.80 31.49
N LEU A 222 -13.96 2.78 30.63
CA LEU A 222 -12.73 2.03 30.41
C LEU A 222 -12.23 2.26 28.98
N PHE A 223 -11.05 2.83 28.82
CA PHE A 223 -10.35 2.93 27.55
C PHE A 223 -9.28 1.85 27.46
N LEU A 224 -9.36 1.00 26.44
CA LEU A 224 -8.43 -0.10 26.19
C LEU A 224 -7.61 0.18 24.93
N ALA A 225 -6.31 -0.09 25.02
CA ALA A 225 -5.40 -0.02 23.89
C ALA A 225 -4.39 -1.18 23.90
N ASP A 226 -3.74 -1.40 22.76
CA ASP A 226 -2.84 -2.54 22.55
C ASP A 226 -1.45 -2.36 23.21
N ARG A 227 -0.98 -1.11 23.35
CA ARG A 227 0.39 -0.84 23.81
C ARG A 227 0.46 0.27 24.85
N ASN A 228 1.41 0.14 25.78
CA ASN A 228 1.64 1.13 26.85
C ASN A 228 1.80 2.54 26.28
N ILE A 229 2.59 2.69 25.21
CA ILE A 229 2.82 4.00 24.59
C ILE A 229 1.53 4.68 24.11
N LEU A 230 0.54 3.90 23.64
CA LEU A 230 -0.76 4.44 23.20
C LEU A 230 -1.58 4.94 24.39
N VAL A 231 -1.56 4.21 25.51
CA VAL A 231 -2.22 4.64 26.76
C VAL A 231 -1.54 5.89 27.31
N ASP A 232 -0.22 5.85 27.43
CA ASP A 232 0.57 6.88 28.07
C ASP A 232 0.45 8.21 27.29
N GLN A 233 0.64 8.19 25.97
CA GLN A 233 0.46 9.36 25.09
C GLN A 233 -0.97 9.91 25.15
N THR A 234 -1.98 9.03 25.22
CA THR A 234 -3.38 9.45 25.32
C THR A 234 -3.62 10.25 26.60
N MET A 235 -3.12 9.77 27.75
CA MET A 235 -3.28 10.45 29.04
C MET A 235 -2.63 11.84 29.06
N VAL A 236 -1.40 11.98 28.58
CA VAL A 236 -0.71 13.29 28.60
C VAL A 236 -1.10 14.22 27.46
N GLY A 237 -1.77 13.70 26.44
CA GLY A 237 -2.22 14.41 25.25
C GLY A 237 -3.72 14.73 25.29
N ASP A 238 -4.48 14.11 24.39
CA ASP A 238 -5.91 14.41 24.18
C ASP A 238 -6.76 14.24 25.46
N PHE A 239 -6.40 13.32 26.37
CA PHE A 239 -7.16 13.07 27.60
C PHE A 239 -6.70 13.92 28.79
N LYS A 240 -5.76 14.86 28.59
CA LYS A 240 -5.33 15.82 29.61
C LYS A 240 -6.50 16.53 30.33
N PRO A 241 -7.62 16.87 29.68
CA PRO A 241 -8.78 17.46 30.37
C PRO A 241 -9.42 16.57 31.46
N PHE A 242 -9.13 15.26 31.47
CA PHE A 242 -9.56 14.33 32.53
C PHE A 242 -8.56 14.19 33.67
N LYS A 243 -7.45 14.95 33.68
CA LYS A 243 -6.44 14.88 34.75
C LYS A 243 -7.08 15.01 36.14
N GLY A 244 -6.71 14.11 37.06
CA GLY A 244 -7.28 13.99 38.41
C GLY A 244 -8.59 13.18 38.48
N GLY A 245 -9.29 12.99 37.36
CA GLY A 245 -10.45 12.10 37.23
C GLY A 245 -10.14 10.80 36.48
N MET A 246 -8.91 10.65 35.96
CA MET A 246 -8.47 9.48 35.19
C MET A 246 -7.27 8.77 35.82
N ALA A 247 -7.18 7.46 35.64
CA ALA A 247 -6.04 6.68 36.10
C ALA A 247 -5.72 5.46 35.22
N LYS A 248 -4.45 5.08 35.19
CA LYS A 248 -3.97 3.90 34.46
C LYS A 248 -4.14 2.62 35.29
N LEU A 249 -4.73 1.59 34.69
CA LEU A 249 -4.83 0.23 35.21
C LEU A 249 -3.51 -0.54 35.02
N SER A 250 -2.46 -0.08 35.71
CA SER A 250 -1.16 -0.76 35.71
C SER A 250 -0.54 -0.74 37.12
N PRO A 251 0.08 -1.85 37.58
CA PRO A 251 0.81 -1.88 38.84
C PRO A 251 2.19 -1.19 38.77
N ASN A 252 2.66 -0.88 37.56
CA ASN A 252 3.89 -0.16 37.31
C ASN A 252 3.66 0.84 36.16
N ALA A 253 3.85 2.13 36.39
CA ALA A 253 4.16 3.07 35.32
C ALA A 253 5.50 3.70 35.63
N LYS A 254 6.36 3.77 34.63
CA LYS A 254 7.37 4.82 34.60
C LYS A 254 6.62 6.03 34.04
N GLY A 255 6.71 7.20 34.68
CA GLY A 255 6.18 8.43 34.09
C GLY A 255 6.77 8.64 32.70
N ILE A 256 6.18 9.54 31.91
CA ILE A 256 6.67 9.79 30.55
C ILE A 256 7.86 10.73 30.63
N GLU A 257 9.05 10.20 30.39
CA GLU A 257 10.26 10.99 30.20
C GLU A 257 10.12 11.79 28.90
N ARG A 258 10.24 13.11 28.98
CA ARG A 258 10.29 14.03 27.84
C ARG A 258 11.61 14.77 27.91
N VAL A 259 12.38 14.72 26.83
CA VAL A 259 13.62 15.48 26.70
C VAL A 259 13.29 16.73 25.88
N ASP A 260 13.52 17.91 26.44
CA ASP A 260 13.35 19.16 25.69
C ASP A 260 14.48 19.37 24.67
N ALA A 261 14.34 20.39 23.81
CA ALA A 261 15.33 20.74 22.79
C ALA A 261 16.72 21.06 23.36
N ASN A 262 16.84 21.33 24.67
CA ASN A 262 18.10 21.59 25.36
C ASN A 262 18.68 20.34 26.05
N GLY A 263 18.04 19.18 25.89
CA GLY A 263 18.46 17.92 26.50
C GLY A 263 17.99 17.75 27.96
N VAL A 264 17.08 18.59 28.46
CA VAL A 264 16.54 18.49 29.83
C VAL A 264 15.42 17.45 29.86
N THR A 265 15.61 16.41 30.66
CA THR A 265 14.58 15.39 30.90
C THR A 265 13.59 15.86 31.97
N THR A 266 12.32 15.96 31.59
CA THR A 266 11.16 16.11 32.48
C THR A 266 10.40 14.80 32.53
N VAL A 267 9.71 14.50 33.64
CA VAL A 267 8.91 13.28 33.77
C VAL A 267 7.47 13.66 34.07
N ASP A 268 6.57 13.38 33.14
CA ASP A 268 5.13 13.48 33.40
C ASP A 268 4.67 12.27 34.20
N GLU A 269 4.38 12.48 35.48
CA GLU A 269 3.85 11.42 36.35
C GLU A 269 2.46 10.97 35.89
N LEU A 270 2.26 9.66 35.84
CA LEU A 270 0.99 9.03 35.49
C LEU A 270 0.28 8.55 36.76
N GLU A 271 -0.98 8.96 36.91
CA GLU A 271 -1.83 8.51 38.01
C GLU A 271 -2.21 7.04 37.83
N LEU A 272 -1.97 6.22 38.86
CA LEU A 272 -2.17 4.78 38.82
C LEU A 272 -3.39 4.37 39.66
N ALA A 273 -4.22 3.52 39.08
CA ALA A 273 -5.36 2.91 39.78
C ALA A 273 -4.97 1.63 40.53
N VAL A 274 -3.82 1.03 40.26
CA VAL A 274 -3.41 -0.25 40.87
C VAL A 274 -2.25 -0.01 41.84
N THR A 275 -2.46 -0.36 43.11
CA THR A 275 -1.41 -0.33 44.14
C THR A 275 -0.91 -1.74 44.47
N LYS A 276 0.36 -1.87 44.86
CA LYS A 276 0.93 -3.14 45.33
C LYS A 276 0.45 -3.41 46.77
N GLY A 277 -0.34 -4.47 46.96
CA GLY A 277 -0.86 -4.86 48.27
C GLY A 277 0.11 -5.70 49.10
N LYS A 278 -0.24 -5.99 50.37
CA LYS A 278 0.51 -6.94 51.21
C LYS A 278 0.39 -8.36 50.64
N LYS A 279 1.49 -9.15 50.70
CA LYS A 279 1.55 -10.54 50.18
C LYS A 279 0.45 -11.48 50.72
N SER A 280 -0.17 -11.17 51.85
CA SER A 280 -1.18 -11.99 52.52
C SER A 280 -2.60 -11.90 51.94
N THR A 281 -2.90 -10.94 51.06
CA THR A 281 -4.27 -10.68 50.56
C THR A 281 -4.39 -10.68 49.03
N GLY A 282 -3.45 -11.29 48.30
CA GLY A 282 -3.51 -11.36 46.83
C GLY A 282 -2.99 -10.09 46.14
N GLY A 283 -1.74 -9.71 46.40
CA GLY A 283 -0.82 -9.00 45.48
C GLY A 283 -1.13 -7.56 44.99
N LYS A 284 -2.34 -7.25 44.50
CA LYS A 284 -2.67 -6.00 43.80
C LYS A 284 -4.08 -5.53 44.20
N GLN A 285 -4.25 -4.25 44.51
CA GLN A 285 -5.56 -3.66 44.83
C GLN A 285 -5.88 -2.50 43.89
N VAL A 286 -7.11 -2.50 43.34
CA VAL A 286 -7.57 -1.46 42.42
C VAL A 286 -8.36 -0.37 43.16
N ASN A 287 -7.98 0.89 42.93
CA ASN A 287 -8.71 2.08 43.35
C ASN A 287 -9.88 2.36 42.40
N LYS A 288 -11.10 2.33 42.93
CA LYS A 288 -12.35 2.47 42.19
C LYS A 288 -12.93 3.90 42.20
N ALA A 289 -12.14 4.90 42.60
CA ALA A 289 -12.59 6.28 42.79
C ALA A 289 -12.51 7.17 41.53
N TYR A 290 -11.96 6.68 40.42
CA TYR A 290 -11.78 7.45 39.20
C TYR A 290 -13.00 7.32 38.28
N GLU A 291 -13.17 8.28 37.36
CA GLU A 291 -14.23 8.26 36.35
C GLU A 291 -13.75 7.58 35.06
N VAL A 292 -12.47 7.76 34.71
CA VAL A 292 -11.88 7.25 33.47
C VAL A 292 -10.70 6.33 33.80
N TYR A 293 -10.77 5.10 33.32
CA TYR A 293 -9.72 4.11 33.46
C TYR A 293 -9.08 3.85 32.12
N LEU A 294 -7.75 3.83 32.07
CA LEU A 294 -7.02 3.45 30.85
C LEU A 294 -6.19 2.20 31.09
N GLY A 295 -6.24 1.21 30.21
CA GLY A 295 -5.57 -0.06 30.40
C GLY A 295 -5.10 -0.72 29.11
N LEU A 296 -4.19 -1.67 29.24
CA LEU A 296 -3.87 -2.60 28.16
C LEU A 296 -4.72 -3.85 28.28
N TYR A 297 -5.12 -4.44 27.15
CA TYR A 297 -5.78 -5.75 27.11
C TYR A 297 -5.05 -6.77 27.98
N GLN A 298 -3.74 -6.92 27.74
CA GLN A 298 -2.88 -7.88 28.44
C GLN A 298 -2.56 -7.50 29.89
N ALA A 299 -2.71 -6.23 30.28
CA ALA A 299 -2.39 -5.79 31.64
C ALA A 299 -3.56 -6.01 32.60
N VAL A 300 -4.78 -6.05 32.06
CA VAL A 300 -5.97 -6.33 32.86
C VAL A 300 -6.22 -7.83 33.00
N THR A 301 -5.85 -8.65 32.02
CA THR A 301 -5.85 -10.13 32.09
C THR A 301 -4.53 -10.64 32.67
N GLY A 302 -4.56 -11.30 33.82
CA GLY A 302 -3.39 -11.88 34.47
C GLY A 302 -2.85 -13.12 33.73
N LYS A 303 -1.66 -13.59 34.13
CA LYS A 303 -1.09 -14.88 33.65
C LYS A 303 -1.89 -16.09 34.16
N SER A 304 -2.74 -15.89 35.15
CA SER A 304 -3.70 -16.84 35.70
C SER A 304 -4.99 -16.07 36.02
N GLY A 305 -6.17 -16.70 35.89
CA GLY A 305 -7.47 -16.02 36.09
C GLY A 305 -7.71 -15.45 37.51
N ALA A 306 -6.85 -15.80 38.47
CA ALA A 306 -6.83 -15.22 39.83
C ALA A 306 -6.10 -13.87 39.91
N ASP A 307 -5.30 -13.52 38.89
CA ASP A 307 -4.52 -12.27 38.80
C ASP A 307 -5.17 -11.21 37.89
N ASP A 308 -6.37 -11.50 37.37
CA ASP A 308 -7.15 -10.61 36.51
C ASP A 308 -7.57 -9.36 37.27
N VAL A 309 -6.96 -8.23 36.91
CA VAL A 309 -7.24 -6.92 37.53
C VAL A 309 -8.68 -6.50 37.23
N TYR A 310 -9.20 -6.83 36.05
CA TYR A 310 -10.57 -6.46 35.67
C TYR A 310 -11.63 -7.17 36.53
N LYS A 311 -11.38 -8.41 36.98
CA LYS A 311 -12.30 -9.15 37.87
C LYS A 311 -12.43 -8.56 39.27
N GLN A 312 -11.59 -7.57 39.63
CA GLN A 312 -11.78 -6.79 40.86
C GLN A 312 -12.90 -5.75 40.72
N PHE A 313 -13.27 -5.35 39.51
CA PHE A 313 -14.47 -4.56 39.25
C PHE A 313 -15.68 -5.49 39.18
N SER A 314 -16.88 -5.00 39.49
CA SER A 314 -18.10 -5.76 39.21
C SER A 314 -18.40 -5.72 37.70
N PRO A 315 -19.09 -6.75 37.14
CA PRO A 315 -19.48 -6.78 35.72
C PRO A 315 -20.23 -5.53 35.22
N ASP A 316 -20.95 -4.86 36.12
CA ASP A 316 -21.74 -3.65 35.89
C ASP A 316 -21.03 -2.35 36.31
N PHE A 317 -19.73 -2.42 36.57
CA PHE A 317 -18.97 -1.25 37.05
C PHE A 317 -18.77 -0.21 35.96
N PHE A 318 -18.45 -0.61 34.73
CA PHE A 318 -18.27 0.33 33.64
C PHE A 318 -19.58 0.57 32.91
N ASP A 319 -19.86 1.83 32.57
CA ASP A 319 -21.03 2.18 31.77
C ASP A 319 -20.68 2.26 30.27
N LEU A 320 -19.39 2.52 29.97
CA LEU A 320 -18.81 2.67 28.64
C LEU A 320 -17.42 2.03 28.56
N ILE A 321 -17.16 1.30 27.48
CA ILE A 321 -15.84 0.79 27.12
C ILE A 321 -15.48 1.31 25.73
N ILE A 322 -14.32 1.95 25.60
CA ILE A 322 -13.74 2.38 24.34
C ILE A 322 -12.54 1.50 24.02
N ILE A 323 -12.47 0.99 22.79
CA ILE A 323 -11.51 -0.03 22.39
C ILE A 323 -10.77 0.50 21.16
N ASP A 324 -9.53 0.96 21.36
CA ASP A 324 -8.69 1.44 20.27
C ASP A 324 -7.98 0.29 19.55
N GLU A 325 -7.93 0.38 18.22
CA GLU A 325 -7.42 -0.64 17.32
C GLU A 325 -8.05 -2.03 17.54
N CYS A 326 -9.39 -2.06 17.60
CA CYS A 326 -10.21 -3.23 17.98
C CYS A 326 -10.11 -4.46 17.06
N HIS A 327 -9.22 -4.47 16.06
CA HIS A 327 -9.09 -5.48 14.97
C HIS A 327 -8.01 -6.54 15.18
N ARG A 328 -7.53 -6.71 16.41
CA ARG A 328 -6.33 -7.51 16.70
C ARG A 328 -6.61 -8.71 17.63
N GLY A 329 -6.15 -9.87 17.16
CA GLY A 329 -5.68 -10.98 17.98
C GLY A 329 -5.10 -12.12 17.14
N SER A 330 -4.17 -12.87 17.73
CA SER A 330 -4.07 -14.33 17.55
C SER A 330 -5.22 -15.00 18.30
N ALA A 331 -5.56 -16.27 18.06
CA ALA A 331 -6.66 -16.95 18.77
C ALA A 331 -6.65 -16.75 20.31
N ASN A 332 -5.46 -16.65 20.92
CA ASN A 332 -5.30 -16.39 22.36
C ASN A 332 -5.55 -14.92 22.76
N GLU A 333 -5.01 -13.95 22.02
CA GLU A 333 -5.32 -12.53 22.25
C GLU A 333 -6.80 -12.25 21.96
N ASP A 334 -7.35 -12.95 20.96
CA ASP A 334 -8.76 -12.90 20.62
C ASP A 334 -9.65 -13.36 21.76
N SER A 335 -9.24 -14.43 22.44
CA SER A 335 -9.94 -14.93 23.62
C SER A 335 -9.86 -13.98 24.82
N ALA A 336 -8.71 -13.31 25.04
CA ALA A 336 -8.49 -12.43 26.18
C ALA A 336 -9.28 -11.11 26.07
N TRP A 337 -9.33 -10.48 24.88
CA TRP A 337 -10.13 -9.27 24.71
C TRP A 337 -11.62 -9.58 24.82
N ARG A 338 -12.05 -10.68 24.21
CA ARG A 338 -13.45 -11.09 24.22
C ARG A 338 -13.94 -11.45 25.63
N GLU A 339 -13.09 -12.07 26.45
CA GLU A 339 -13.41 -12.32 27.87
C GLU A 339 -13.68 -11.01 28.64
N ILE A 340 -12.86 -9.97 28.44
CA ILE A 340 -13.08 -8.66 29.10
C ILE A 340 -14.41 -8.04 28.64
N LEU A 341 -14.69 -8.07 27.34
CA LEU A 341 -15.89 -7.46 26.80
C LEU A 341 -17.15 -8.23 27.17
N ASP A 342 -17.09 -9.56 27.21
CA ASP A 342 -18.20 -10.40 27.64
C ASP A 342 -18.43 -10.26 29.16
N TYR A 343 -17.36 -10.08 29.95
CA TYR A 343 -17.45 -9.79 31.38
C TYR A 343 -18.17 -8.47 31.66
N PHE A 344 -17.85 -7.41 30.93
CA PHE A 344 -18.50 -6.11 31.02
C PHE A 344 -19.61 -5.93 29.96
N SER A 345 -20.38 -7.00 29.70
CA SER A 345 -21.41 -7.01 28.66
C SER A 345 -22.56 -6.02 28.86
N SER A 346 -22.78 -5.53 30.08
CA SER A 346 -23.76 -4.48 30.37
C SER A 346 -23.28 -3.07 30.04
N ALA A 347 -21.97 -2.88 29.80
CA ALA A 347 -21.43 -1.60 29.37
C ALA A 347 -21.70 -1.41 27.88
N THR A 348 -21.93 -0.17 27.47
CA THR A 348 -21.90 0.16 26.04
C THR A 348 -20.44 0.10 25.54
N GLN A 349 -20.20 -0.50 24.39
CA GLN A 349 -18.86 -0.79 23.88
C GLN A 349 -18.68 -0.15 22.50
N VAL A 350 -17.68 0.70 22.37
CA VAL A 350 -17.34 1.40 21.13
C VAL A 350 -15.96 0.96 20.66
N GLY A 351 -15.92 0.23 19.54
CA GLY A 351 -14.70 -0.15 18.86
C GLY A 351 -14.25 0.92 17.86
N LEU A 352 -12.97 1.28 17.89
CA LEU A 352 -12.33 2.10 16.86
C LEU A 352 -11.29 1.25 16.12
N THR A 353 -11.26 1.34 14.79
CA THR A 353 -10.26 0.63 13.99
C THR A 353 -9.92 1.39 12.72
N ALA A 354 -8.70 1.22 12.21
CA ALA A 354 -8.36 1.60 10.83
C ALA A 354 -8.57 0.48 9.81
N THR A 355 -8.79 -0.76 10.27
CA THR A 355 -8.91 -1.95 9.41
C THR A 355 -10.02 -2.85 9.91
N PRO A 356 -11.28 -2.69 9.45
CA PRO A 356 -12.31 -3.67 9.74
C PRO A 356 -11.87 -5.02 9.16
N LYS A 357 -12.06 -6.10 9.92
CA LYS A 357 -11.73 -7.46 9.48
C LYS A 357 -13.01 -8.26 9.31
N GLU A 358 -13.12 -8.94 8.16
CA GLU A 358 -14.05 -10.02 7.92
C GLU A 358 -13.25 -11.29 7.62
N THR A 359 -13.13 -12.17 8.61
CA THR A 359 -12.62 -13.53 8.40
C THR A 359 -13.57 -14.50 9.10
N GLU A 360 -13.62 -15.76 8.63
CA GLU A 360 -14.55 -16.79 9.16
C GLU A 360 -14.40 -17.02 10.68
N ASP A 361 -13.20 -16.80 11.25
CA ASP A 361 -12.90 -17.10 12.66
C ASP A 361 -12.88 -15.88 13.60
N ALA A 362 -12.75 -14.66 13.08
CA ALA A 362 -12.72 -13.43 13.89
C ALA A 362 -13.21 -12.23 13.06
N SER A 363 -14.47 -11.85 13.26
CA SER A 363 -15.04 -10.65 12.65
C SER A 363 -15.42 -9.64 13.74
N ASN A 364 -14.77 -8.48 13.70
CA ASN A 364 -15.17 -7.34 14.52
C ASN A 364 -16.57 -6.87 14.19
N ILE A 365 -16.95 -6.97 12.91
CA ILE A 365 -18.27 -6.60 12.42
C ILE A 365 -19.31 -7.57 13.01
N HIS A 366 -18.98 -8.86 13.14
CA HIS A 366 -19.86 -9.80 13.85
C HIS A 366 -20.04 -9.42 15.33
N TYR A 367 -19.01 -8.87 15.99
CA TYR A 367 -19.14 -8.47 17.39
C TYR A 367 -19.90 -7.15 17.56
N PHE A 368 -19.49 -6.10 16.84
CA PHE A 368 -19.97 -4.72 17.00
C PHE A 368 -21.14 -4.34 16.08
N GLY A 369 -21.39 -5.12 15.04
CA GLY A 369 -22.27 -4.75 13.93
C GLY A 369 -21.58 -3.88 12.89
N GLU A 370 -22.37 -3.41 11.92
CA GLU A 370 -21.93 -2.46 10.89
C GLU A 370 -21.37 -1.17 11.51
N PRO A 371 -20.33 -0.57 10.91
CA PRO A 371 -19.80 0.70 11.38
C PRO A 371 -20.83 1.81 11.24
N VAL A 372 -21.04 2.59 12.31
CA VAL A 372 -21.93 3.75 12.27
C VAL A 372 -21.33 4.89 11.44
N TYR A 373 -20.00 4.87 11.27
CA TYR A 373 -19.27 5.77 10.40
C TYR A 373 -17.95 5.15 9.95
N THR A 374 -17.62 5.37 8.67
CA THR A 374 -16.37 4.98 8.04
C THR A 374 -15.74 6.24 7.42
N TYR A 375 -14.46 6.47 7.70
CA TYR A 375 -13.64 7.47 7.00
C TYR A 375 -12.33 6.83 6.56
N THR A 376 -12.20 6.66 5.25
CA THR A 376 -11.17 5.86 4.58
C THR A 376 -9.88 6.65 4.37
N LEU A 377 -8.81 5.95 3.98
CA LEU A 377 -7.55 6.60 3.57
C LEU A 377 -7.77 7.36 2.25
N LYS A 378 -8.55 6.78 1.33
CA LYS A 378 -8.96 7.41 0.07
C LYS A 378 -9.61 8.77 0.29
N GLU A 379 -10.68 8.83 1.09
CA GLU A 379 -11.37 10.08 1.43
C GLU A 379 -10.42 11.07 2.09
N GLY A 380 -9.58 10.60 3.03
CA GLY A 380 -8.57 11.45 3.66
C GLY A 380 -7.58 12.08 2.68
N ILE A 381 -7.19 11.37 1.62
CA ILE A 381 -6.31 11.87 0.55
C ILE A 381 -7.06 12.83 -0.37
N GLU A 382 -8.27 12.49 -0.79
CA GLU A 382 -9.13 13.30 -1.66
C GLU A 382 -9.46 14.65 -1.01
N ASP A 383 -9.70 14.66 0.29
CA ASP A 383 -9.97 15.87 1.06
C ASP A 383 -8.71 16.70 1.32
N GLY A 384 -7.54 16.09 1.20
CA GLY A 384 -6.25 16.71 1.51
C GLY A 384 -5.92 16.79 3.00
N PHE A 385 -6.50 15.90 3.81
CA PHE A 385 -6.15 15.71 5.23
C PHE A 385 -5.04 14.67 5.44
N LEU A 386 -4.87 13.75 4.49
CA LEU A 386 -3.84 12.72 4.47
C LEU A 386 -2.96 12.88 3.22
N ALA A 387 -1.72 12.43 3.36
CA ALA A 387 -0.72 12.48 2.30
C ALA A 387 -0.95 11.35 1.29
N PRO A 388 -0.98 11.64 -0.02
CA PRO A 388 -0.92 10.62 -1.05
C PRO A 388 0.42 9.87 -1.01
N TYR A 389 0.46 8.70 -1.64
CA TYR A 389 1.63 7.85 -1.66
C TYR A 389 2.05 7.39 -3.06
N LYS A 390 3.34 7.03 -3.16
CA LYS A 390 3.93 6.33 -4.29
C LYS A 390 4.41 4.96 -3.86
N VAL A 391 4.49 4.03 -4.80
CA VAL A 391 5.05 2.71 -4.59
C VAL A 391 6.24 2.52 -5.54
N VAL A 392 7.40 2.20 -4.96
CA VAL A 392 8.57 1.71 -5.68
C VAL A 392 8.77 0.26 -5.28
N ARG A 393 8.65 -0.67 -6.22
CA ARG A 393 8.77 -2.11 -5.97
C ARG A 393 10.09 -2.62 -6.51
N VAL A 394 10.93 -3.16 -5.65
CA VAL A 394 12.24 -3.69 -6.03
C VAL A 394 12.24 -5.20 -5.80
N ASP A 395 12.14 -5.95 -6.89
CA ASP A 395 12.18 -7.40 -6.84
C ASP A 395 13.63 -7.89 -6.79
N LEU A 396 13.94 -8.77 -5.84
CA LEU A 396 15.26 -9.39 -5.71
C LEU A 396 15.20 -10.81 -6.26
N ASP A 397 16.21 -11.23 -7.02
CA ASP A 397 16.25 -12.54 -7.68
C ASP A 397 15.98 -13.71 -6.72
N ARG A 398 16.62 -13.72 -5.55
CA ARG A 398 16.45 -14.79 -4.54
C ARG A 398 15.11 -14.74 -3.85
N ASP A 399 14.52 -13.57 -3.68
CA ASP A 399 13.20 -13.42 -3.08
C ASP A 399 12.09 -13.83 -4.06
N THR A 400 12.22 -13.45 -5.34
CA THR A 400 11.22 -13.68 -6.38
C THR A 400 11.25 -15.12 -6.92
N PHE A 401 12.43 -15.67 -7.17
CA PHE A 401 12.59 -16.99 -7.81
C PHE A 401 12.93 -18.09 -6.81
N GLY A 402 13.23 -17.73 -5.56
CA GLY A 402 13.73 -18.66 -4.56
C GLY A 402 15.19 -19.07 -4.78
N TRP A 403 15.72 -19.82 -3.83
CA TRP A 403 17.10 -20.31 -3.84
C TRP A 403 17.15 -21.72 -3.26
N ARG A 404 17.89 -22.61 -3.91
CA ARG A 404 18.16 -23.97 -3.42
C ARG A 404 19.67 -24.11 -3.18
N PRO A 405 20.11 -24.55 -1.99
CA PRO A 405 21.53 -24.75 -1.72
C PRO A 405 22.09 -25.89 -2.58
N PRO A 406 23.36 -25.79 -3.04
CA PRO A 406 24.09 -26.95 -3.55
C PRO A 406 24.13 -28.09 -2.54
N LYS A 407 24.12 -29.33 -3.04
CA LYS A 407 24.11 -30.53 -2.20
C LYS A 407 25.28 -30.53 -1.21
N GLY A 408 24.97 -30.66 0.08
CA GLY A 408 25.98 -30.71 1.14
C GLY A 408 26.57 -29.35 1.54
N MET A 409 25.99 -28.24 1.08
CA MET A 409 26.42 -26.91 1.49
C MET A 409 26.26 -26.72 3.00
N LEU A 410 27.29 -26.14 3.63
CA LEU A 410 27.26 -25.72 5.03
C LEU A 410 27.03 -24.21 5.12
N ASP A 411 26.32 -23.78 6.17
CA ASP A 411 26.22 -22.38 6.56
C ASP A 411 27.57 -21.86 7.12
N ASP A 412 27.63 -20.56 7.43
CA ASP A 412 28.86 -19.95 7.98
C ASP A 412 29.23 -20.45 9.38
N ASN A 413 28.31 -21.13 10.07
CA ASN A 413 28.53 -21.75 11.37
C ASN A 413 28.90 -23.25 11.26
N GLY A 414 29.00 -23.79 10.03
CA GLY A 414 29.35 -25.17 9.76
C GLY A 414 28.18 -26.17 9.81
N HIS A 415 26.93 -25.71 9.87
CA HIS A 415 25.76 -26.57 9.86
C HIS A 415 25.30 -26.90 8.43
N PRO A 416 24.90 -28.15 8.15
CA PRO A 416 24.40 -28.54 6.83
C PRO A 416 23.06 -27.88 6.53
N ILE A 417 22.98 -27.21 5.39
CA ILE A 417 21.76 -26.56 4.90
C ILE A 417 20.86 -27.62 4.27
N GLU A 418 19.58 -27.60 4.66
CA GLU A 418 18.58 -28.51 4.12
C GLU A 418 18.43 -28.32 2.59
N ASP A 419 18.47 -29.42 1.86
CA ASP A 419 18.30 -29.43 0.41
C ASP A 419 16.83 -29.24 0.02
N ARG A 420 16.35 -28.00 0.09
CA ARG A 420 15.02 -27.58 -0.36
C ARG A 420 15.07 -26.20 -1.01
N ILE A 421 13.98 -25.83 -1.68
CA ILE A 421 13.81 -24.46 -2.18
C ILE A 421 13.45 -23.56 -0.99
N TYR A 422 14.23 -22.51 -0.79
CA TYR A 422 13.95 -21.41 0.11
C TYR A 422 13.32 -20.28 -0.70
N ASN A 423 12.13 -19.82 -0.31
CA ASN A 423 11.39 -18.78 -1.03
C ASN A 423 11.35 -17.45 -0.24
N ALA A 424 10.57 -16.47 -0.71
CA ALA A 424 10.41 -15.17 -0.03
C ALA A 424 10.06 -15.28 1.47
N ALA A 425 9.25 -16.27 1.85
CA ALA A 425 8.82 -16.49 3.24
C ALA A 425 9.95 -17.07 4.12
N ASP A 426 10.95 -17.70 3.52
CA ASP A 426 12.15 -18.18 4.22
C ASP A 426 13.19 -17.08 4.42
N MET A 427 13.28 -16.12 3.50
CA MET A 427 14.28 -15.04 3.54
C MET A 427 14.14 -14.20 4.81
N ASN A 428 15.27 -14.01 5.50
CA ASN A 428 15.39 -13.36 6.81
C ASN A 428 14.67 -14.05 7.99
N ARG A 429 13.96 -15.16 7.77
CA ARG A 429 13.39 -16.02 8.82
C ARG A 429 14.23 -17.28 9.05
N ASN A 430 14.28 -18.12 8.02
CA ASN A 430 14.95 -19.42 8.03
C ASN A 430 16.30 -19.35 7.31
N LEU A 431 16.46 -18.40 6.38
CA LEU A 431 17.67 -18.20 5.59
C LEU A 431 18.08 -16.72 5.59
N VAL A 432 19.31 -16.45 6.02
CA VAL A 432 19.93 -15.13 5.96
C VAL A 432 21.00 -15.13 4.89
N LEU A 433 20.84 -14.26 3.90
CA LEU A 433 21.83 -14.00 2.87
C LEU A 433 22.45 -12.62 3.14
N GLY A 434 23.69 -12.57 3.66
CA GLY A 434 24.31 -11.30 4.07
C GLY A 434 24.52 -10.30 2.93
N LEU A 435 24.68 -10.78 1.69
CA LEU A 435 24.74 -9.93 0.51
C LEU A 435 23.37 -9.29 0.17
N ARG A 436 22.25 -9.93 0.55
CA ARG A 436 20.89 -9.38 0.37
C ARG A 436 20.72 -8.08 1.13
N ASP A 437 21.09 -8.05 2.41
CA ASP A 437 20.95 -6.84 3.24
C ASP A 437 21.75 -5.66 2.66
N ARG A 438 22.92 -5.94 2.08
CA ARG A 438 23.76 -4.93 1.44
C ARG A 438 23.11 -4.38 0.17
N VAL A 439 22.47 -5.23 -0.63
CA VAL A 439 21.73 -4.80 -1.84
C VAL A 439 20.54 -3.93 -1.44
N VAL A 440 19.75 -4.37 -0.46
CA VAL A 440 18.61 -3.59 0.07
C VAL A 440 19.07 -2.24 0.63
N ALA A 441 20.08 -2.24 1.52
CA ALA A 441 20.65 -1.01 2.08
C ALA A 441 21.24 -0.08 1.01
N GLY A 442 21.87 -0.67 -0.02
CA GLY A 442 22.37 0.05 -1.18
C GLY A 442 21.26 0.77 -1.93
N LYS A 443 20.15 0.07 -2.23
CA LYS A 443 18.99 0.63 -2.95
C LYS A 443 18.24 1.68 -2.14
N ILE A 444 18.10 1.50 -0.82
CA ILE A 444 17.58 2.56 0.07
C ILE A 444 18.48 3.80 0.00
N THR A 445 19.79 3.61 0.05
CA THR A 445 20.76 4.71 0.02
C THR A 445 20.81 5.41 -1.32
N GLU A 446 20.72 4.66 -2.43
CA GLU A 446 20.62 5.16 -3.80
C GLU A 446 19.38 6.05 -3.95
N TYR A 447 18.21 5.58 -3.48
CA TYR A 447 16.98 6.35 -3.48
C TYR A 447 17.13 7.67 -2.70
N LEU A 448 17.68 7.61 -1.48
CA LEU A 448 17.89 8.81 -0.65
C LEU A 448 18.92 9.77 -1.26
N LYS A 449 19.95 9.27 -1.97
CA LYS A 449 20.93 10.11 -2.69
C LYS A 449 20.30 10.81 -3.90
N GLY A 450 19.42 10.13 -4.63
CA GLY A 450 18.74 10.71 -5.79
C GLY A 450 17.52 11.58 -5.44
N THR A 451 17.09 11.60 -4.17
CA THR A 451 15.93 12.40 -3.72
C THR A 451 16.29 13.37 -2.59
N ASP A 452 16.28 12.93 -1.34
CA ASP A 452 16.55 13.74 -0.15
C ASP A 452 17.22 12.88 0.94
N ARG A 453 18.51 13.12 1.21
CA ARG A 453 19.28 12.42 2.25
C ARG A 453 18.83 12.75 3.68
N ASN A 454 17.94 13.72 3.90
CA ASN A 454 17.37 14.02 5.21
C ASN A 454 15.90 13.59 5.31
N ALA A 455 15.37 12.89 4.32
CA ALA A 455 14.02 12.34 4.36
C ALA A 455 13.91 11.31 5.48
N LYS A 456 13.16 11.63 6.54
CA LYS A 456 12.92 10.68 7.64
C LYS A 456 12.33 9.38 7.07
N THR A 457 12.98 8.28 7.39
CA THR A 457 12.79 6.97 6.79
C THR A 457 12.59 5.93 7.89
N ILE A 458 11.57 5.07 7.74
CA ILE A 458 11.38 3.90 8.62
C ILE A 458 11.58 2.63 7.81
N VAL A 459 12.50 1.76 8.25
CA VAL A 459 12.78 0.46 7.63
C VAL A 459 12.20 -0.65 8.50
N PHE A 460 11.23 -1.38 7.96
CA PHE A 460 10.57 -2.50 8.64
C PHE A 460 11.23 -3.83 8.26
N CYS A 461 11.90 -4.44 9.22
CA CYS A 461 12.62 -5.71 9.11
C CYS A 461 11.85 -6.88 9.74
N GLU A 462 12.07 -8.09 9.23
CA GLU A 462 11.47 -9.33 9.74
C GLU A 462 11.55 -9.54 11.27
N ASP A 463 12.72 -9.37 11.87
CA ASP A 463 12.98 -9.56 13.31
C ASP A 463 14.08 -8.61 13.81
N VAL A 464 14.40 -8.71 15.10
CA VAL A 464 15.43 -7.85 15.75
C VAL A 464 16.82 -8.10 15.18
N ASP A 465 17.18 -9.36 14.91
CA ASP A 465 18.45 -9.73 14.28
C ASP A 465 18.59 -9.09 12.90
N HIS A 466 17.53 -9.16 12.09
CA HIS A 466 17.49 -8.51 10.80
C HIS A 466 17.59 -6.98 10.91
N ALA A 467 16.90 -6.36 11.86
CA ALA A 467 17.01 -4.92 12.10
C ALA A 467 18.44 -4.48 12.46
N GLN A 468 19.15 -5.28 13.26
CA GLN A 468 20.54 -5.02 13.61
C GLN A 468 21.47 -5.14 12.39
N ARG A 469 21.35 -6.21 11.60
CA ARG A 469 22.12 -6.40 10.36
C ARG A 469 21.87 -5.30 9.35
N MET A 470 20.60 -4.94 9.13
CA MET A 470 20.19 -3.87 8.22
C MET A 470 20.73 -2.52 8.67
N THR A 471 20.71 -2.22 9.98
CA THR A 471 21.31 -0.99 10.54
C THR A 471 22.80 -0.90 10.21
N ALA A 472 23.56 -1.99 10.38
CA ALA A 472 24.97 -2.02 10.03
C ALA A 472 25.20 -1.85 8.52
N ALA A 473 24.39 -2.50 7.68
CA ALA A 473 24.47 -2.38 6.22
C ALA A 473 24.16 -0.94 5.75
N LEU A 474 23.15 -0.29 6.32
CA LEU A 474 22.78 1.09 6.03
C LEU A 474 23.84 2.09 6.51
N ALA A 475 24.38 1.92 7.72
CA ALA A 475 25.47 2.76 8.22
C ALA A 475 26.71 2.66 7.31
N GLN A 476 27.02 1.47 6.81
CA GLN A 476 28.11 1.25 5.87
C GLN A 476 27.82 1.88 4.48
N ALA A 477 26.60 1.74 3.97
CA ALA A 477 26.20 2.36 2.69
C ALA A 477 26.21 3.90 2.75
N ASN A 478 25.99 4.46 3.95
CA ASN A 478 25.98 5.89 4.26
C ASN A 478 27.22 6.34 5.04
N LYS A 479 28.37 5.66 4.88
CA LYS A 479 29.60 5.96 5.63
C LYS A 479 30.01 7.44 5.55
N ASP A 480 29.72 8.07 4.42
CA ASP A 480 29.99 9.48 4.14
C ASP A 480 29.30 10.41 5.15
N ILE A 481 28.04 10.15 5.47
CA ILE A 481 27.27 10.94 6.44
C ILE A 481 27.49 10.42 7.87
N CYS A 482 27.50 9.11 8.07
CA CYS A 482 27.67 8.51 9.39
C CYS A 482 29.03 8.84 10.03
N ALA A 483 30.05 9.22 9.24
CA ALA A 483 31.32 9.70 9.74
C ALA A 483 31.22 10.98 10.60
N THR A 484 30.22 11.83 10.35
CA THR A 484 29.99 13.08 11.10
C THR A 484 28.68 13.07 11.89
N ARG A 485 27.66 12.36 11.40
CA ARG A 485 26.34 12.20 12.03
C ARG A 485 26.14 10.77 12.50
N HIS A 486 26.73 10.45 13.65
CA HIS A 486 26.71 9.10 14.23
C HIS A 486 25.30 8.53 14.51
N LYS A 487 24.29 9.41 14.67
CA LYS A 487 22.88 9.01 14.87
C LYS A 487 22.05 8.98 13.59
N TYR A 488 22.66 9.18 12.41
CA TYR A 488 21.93 9.23 11.14
C TYR A 488 21.10 7.95 10.88
N VAL A 489 21.65 6.78 11.22
CA VAL A 489 20.95 5.48 11.21
C VAL A 489 20.87 4.94 12.63
N MET A 490 19.67 4.63 13.10
CA MET A 490 19.45 4.06 14.44
C MET A 490 18.54 2.84 14.39
N GLN A 491 18.93 1.78 15.09
CA GLN A 491 18.06 0.64 15.37
C GLN A 491 17.09 1.00 16.50
N ILE A 492 15.79 1.04 16.24
CA ILE A 492 14.74 1.35 17.22
C ILE A 492 13.86 0.09 17.41
N THR A 493 14.29 -0.79 18.30
CA THR A 493 13.64 -2.07 18.63
C THR A 493 13.35 -2.21 20.13
N GLY A 494 12.48 -3.16 20.50
CA GLY A 494 12.01 -3.34 21.88
C GLY A 494 13.09 -3.76 22.89
N ASP A 495 14.23 -4.22 22.40
CA ASP A 495 15.40 -4.67 23.15
C ASP A 495 16.55 -3.64 23.18
N ASN A 496 16.47 -2.57 22.37
CA ASN A 496 17.49 -1.53 22.29
C ASN A 496 17.08 -0.27 23.07
N GLU A 497 17.51 -0.18 24.33
CA GLU A 497 17.21 0.98 25.19
C GLU A 497 17.79 2.30 24.67
N VAL A 498 18.95 2.26 23.99
CA VAL A 498 19.53 3.47 23.39
C VAL A 498 18.67 3.95 22.22
N GLY A 499 18.28 3.03 21.33
CA GLY A 499 17.41 3.34 20.20
C GLY A 499 16.04 3.88 20.61
N LYS A 500 15.45 3.34 21.69
CA LYS A 500 14.18 3.83 22.22
C LYS A 500 14.24 5.29 22.66
N ARG A 501 15.35 5.74 23.24
CA ARG A 501 15.52 7.14 23.67
C ARG A 501 15.59 8.12 22.50
N GLU A 502 15.97 7.65 21.32
CA GLU A 502 16.00 8.46 20.10
C GLU A 502 14.66 8.48 19.35
N LEU A 503 13.62 7.80 19.87
CA LEU A 503 12.31 7.79 19.24
C LEU A 503 11.69 9.20 19.20
N ASP A 504 11.81 9.96 20.29
CA ASP A 504 11.29 11.33 20.36
C ASP A 504 12.04 12.25 19.39
N ASN A 505 13.37 12.12 19.30
CA ASN A 505 14.19 12.84 18.32
C ASN A 505 13.82 12.44 16.87
N PHE A 506 13.45 11.18 16.63
CA PHE A 506 12.98 10.77 15.30
C PHE A 506 11.62 11.39 14.98
N ILE A 507 10.70 11.44 15.94
CA ILE A 507 9.35 12.00 15.79
C ILE A 507 9.38 13.52 15.60
N ASP A 508 10.29 14.21 16.28
CA ASP A 508 10.44 15.65 16.23
C ASP A 508 10.72 16.16 14.79
N PRO A 509 9.84 17.00 14.22
CA PRO A 509 10.02 17.61 12.90
C PRO A 509 11.30 18.45 12.76
N ASP A 510 11.78 19.07 13.84
CA ASP A 510 12.95 19.96 13.85
C ASP A 510 14.26 19.21 14.09
N SER A 511 14.18 18.01 14.67
CA SER A 511 15.37 17.22 14.96
C SER A 511 15.98 16.65 13.67
N PRO A 512 17.29 16.90 13.41
CA PRO A 512 17.95 16.45 12.20
C PRO A 512 18.23 14.95 12.21
N ASP A 513 18.42 14.33 13.37
CA ASP A 513 18.75 12.91 13.54
C ASP A 513 17.87 12.26 14.62
N PRO A 514 17.52 10.96 14.50
CA PRO A 514 17.87 10.07 13.40
C PRO A 514 17.10 10.38 12.10
N VAL A 515 17.72 10.11 10.96
CA VAL A 515 17.04 10.16 9.65
C VAL A 515 16.48 8.78 9.30
N ILE A 516 17.23 7.70 9.54
CA ILE A 516 16.81 6.34 9.23
C ILE A 516 16.58 5.56 10.53
N ALA A 517 15.33 5.25 10.82
CA ALA A 517 14.95 4.37 11.92
C ALA A 517 14.72 2.94 11.40
N VAL A 518 15.49 1.98 11.89
CA VAL A 518 15.37 0.56 11.53
C VAL A 518 14.68 -0.19 12.64
N THR A 519 13.58 -0.88 12.35
CA THR A 519 12.74 -1.53 13.35
C THR A 519 12.21 -2.87 12.86
N SER A 520 11.59 -3.63 13.76
CA SER A 520 10.81 -4.83 13.40
C SER A 520 9.32 -4.59 13.62
N LYS A 521 8.89 -4.57 14.89
CA LYS A 521 7.48 -4.35 15.28
C LYS A 521 7.25 -3.12 16.16
N LEU A 522 8.29 -2.50 16.71
CA LEU A 522 8.11 -1.45 17.73
C LEU A 522 7.39 -0.23 17.15
N MET A 523 7.76 0.18 15.94
CA MET A 523 7.20 1.37 15.29
C MET A 523 6.00 1.08 14.37
N SER A 524 5.47 -0.15 14.35
CA SER A 524 4.28 -0.46 13.56
C SER A 524 3.03 0.29 14.07
N THR A 525 2.99 0.58 15.37
CA THR A 525 1.83 1.19 16.06
C THR A 525 2.30 2.20 17.10
N GLY A 526 1.63 3.35 17.20
CA GLY A 526 1.85 4.32 18.28
C GLY A 526 3.06 5.24 18.13
N VAL A 527 3.62 5.35 16.92
CA VAL A 527 4.63 6.37 16.58
C VAL A 527 3.99 7.41 15.66
N ASP A 528 4.06 8.67 16.06
CA ASP A 528 3.55 9.82 15.31
C ASP A 528 4.68 10.58 14.59
N ALA A 529 5.33 9.95 13.62
CA ALA A 529 6.39 10.58 12.83
C ALA A 529 5.82 11.42 11.68
N GLN A 530 5.39 12.65 11.98
CA GLN A 530 4.67 13.51 11.02
C GLN A 530 5.47 13.84 9.76
N THR A 531 6.79 13.80 9.82
CA THR A 531 7.73 14.13 8.72
C THR A 531 8.31 12.89 8.02
N CYS A 532 7.80 11.68 8.31
CA CYS A 532 8.23 10.44 7.66
C CYS A 532 7.90 10.45 6.14
N LYS A 533 8.92 10.57 5.29
CA LYS A 533 8.78 10.65 3.82
C LYS A 533 8.96 9.31 3.11
N LEU A 534 9.66 8.35 3.73
CA LEU A 534 9.95 7.04 3.13
C LEU A 534 9.64 5.90 4.10
N VAL A 535 8.80 4.97 3.67
CA VAL A 535 8.49 3.73 4.40
C VAL A 535 9.06 2.56 3.61
N VAL A 536 10.00 1.83 4.18
CA VAL A 536 10.66 0.69 3.52
C VAL A 536 10.13 -0.62 4.09
N LEU A 537 9.66 -1.50 3.21
CA LEU A 537 9.13 -2.82 3.55
C LEU A 537 10.16 -3.90 3.19
N ASP A 538 10.87 -4.40 4.19
CA ASP A 538 11.76 -5.58 4.07
C ASP A 538 11.36 -6.67 5.10
N GLN A 539 10.05 -6.90 5.17
CA GLN A 539 9.41 -7.86 6.07
C GLN A 539 8.29 -8.58 5.33
N ASN A 540 8.14 -9.88 5.61
CA ASN A 540 6.98 -10.64 5.16
C ASN A 540 5.75 -10.26 5.99
N ILE A 541 4.93 -9.36 5.46
CA ILE A 541 3.69 -8.90 6.10
C ILE A 541 2.58 -9.90 5.78
N LYS A 542 1.97 -10.47 6.83
CA LYS A 542 0.94 -11.53 6.70
C LYS A 542 -0.47 -11.06 7.01
N SER A 543 -0.67 -9.79 7.35
CA SER A 543 -1.99 -9.26 7.68
C SER A 543 -2.19 -7.84 7.17
N MET A 544 -3.38 -7.60 6.62
CA MET A 544 -3.83 -6.28 6.14
C MET A 544 -3.74 -5.22 7.24
N THR A 545 -4.10 -5.61 8.46
CA THR A 545 -3.92 -4.80 9.67
C THR A 545 -2.51 -4.26 9.83
N LEU A 546 -1.51 -5.14 9.79
CA LEU A 546 -0.13 -4.72 10.02
C LEU A 546 0.34 -3.84 8.86
N PHE A 547 -0.05 -4.18 7.63
CA PHE A 547 0.24 -3.37 6.44
C PHE A 547 -0.30 -1.94 6.58
N LYS A 548 -1.62 -1.79 6.82
CA LYS A 548 -2.28 -0.47 6.96
C LYS A 548 -1.72 0.34 8.14
N GLN A 549 -1.27 -0.32 9.21
CA GLN A 549 -0.61 0.34 10.35
C GLN A 549 0.81 0.83 10.03
N ILE A 550 1.54 0.12 9.17
CA ILE A 550 2.88 0.50 8.69
C ILE A 550 2.76 1.69 7.73
N ILE A 551 1.92 1.60 6.70
CA ILE A 551 1.76 2.70 5.73
C ILE A 551 1.17 3.95 6.40
N GLY A 552 0.32 3.76 7.42
CA GLY A 552 -0.24 4.84 8.24
C GLY A 552 0.81 5.70 8.96
N ARG A 553 2.09 5.32 8.98
CA ARG A 553 3.20 6.16 9.47
C ARG A 553 3.57 7.26 8.47
N GLY A 554 3.32 7.06 7.18
CA GLY A 554 3.61 8.03 6.12
C GLY A 554 2.42 8.93 5.76
N THR A 555 1.19 8.57 6.16
CA THR A 555 -0.05 9.25 5.70
C THR A 555 -0.25 10.64 6.28
N ARG A 556 0.57 11.10 7.22
CA ARG A 556 0.42 12.45 7.79
C ARG A 556 0.98 13.53 6.87
N LEU A 557 0.32 14.68 6.85
CA LEU A 557 0.79 15.88 6.18
C LEU A 557 1.51 16.78 7.18
N ASN A 558 2.61 17.38 6.74
CA ASN A 558 3.28 18.48 7.42
C ASN A 558 3.94 19.38 6.35
N GLU A 559 3.15 20.29 5.78
CA GLU A 559 3.58 21.12 4.65
C GLU A 559 4.68 22.11 5.03
N GLU A 560 4.69 22.59 6.28
CA GLU A 560 5.72 23.50 6.80
C GLU A 560 7.12 22.87 6.74
N HIS A 561 7.21 21.56 6.99
CA HIS A 561 8.46 20.79 6.88
C HIS A 561 8.60 20.05 5.53
N GLY A 562 7.84 20.44 4.51
CA GLY A 562 7.94 19.89 3.15
C GLY A 562 7.45 18.44 3.03
N LYS A 563 6.55 17.99 3.91
CA LYS A 563 5.94 16.66 3.88
C LYS A 563 4.52 16.71 3.30
N GLN A 564 4.42 16.51 1.99
CA GLN A 564 3.15 16.53 1.24
C GLN A 564 2.73 15.17 0.68
N PHE A 565 3.69 14.28 0.42
CA PHE A 565 3.47 12.90 0.00
C PHE A 565 4.47 11.98 0.71
N PHE A 566 4.33 10.67 0.58
CA PHE A 566 5.36 9.72 1.02
C PHE A 566 5.56 8.63 -0.03
N THR A 567 6.67 7.90 0.09
CA THR A 567 6.98 6.78 -0.81
C THR A 567 7.07 5.50 0.00
N ILE A 568 6.51 4.43 -0.54
CA ILE A 568 6.66 3.05 -0.06
C ILE A 568 7.70 2.39 -0.94
N LEU A 569 8.82 1.97 -0.37
CA LEU A 569 9.84 1.17 -1.05
C LEU A 569 9.71 -0.29 -0.62
N ASP A 570 9.24 -1.14 -1.52
CA ASP A 570 8.78 -2.49 -1.21
C ASP A 570 9.73 -3.54 -1.83
N PHE A 571 10.42 -4.29 -0.97
CA PHE A 571 11.32 -5.39 -1.35
C PHE A 571 10.67 -6.78 -1.22
N LYS A 572 9.42 -6.84 -0.76
CA LYS A 572 8.73 -8.09 -0.41
C LYS A 572 7.39 -8.26 -1.13
N ARG A 573 7.05 -7.36 -2.05
CA ARG A 573 5.78 -7.31 -2.78
C ARG A 573 4.56 -7.27 -1.86
N ALA A 574 4.71 -6.72 -0.66
CA ALA A 574 3.61 -6.60 0.29
C ALA A 574 2.48 -5.72 -0.28
N THR A 575 2.82 -4.70 -1.07
CA THR A 575 1.85 -3.79 -1.69
C THR A 575 0.90 -4.47 -2.68
N GLU A 576 1.27 -5.59 -3.31
CA GLU A 576 0.38 -6.33 -4.23
C GLU A 576 -0.67 -7.13 -3.47
N LEU A 577 -0.27 -7.73 -2.35
CA LEU A 577 -1.11 -8.62 -1.55
C LEU A 577 -2.21 -7.87 -0.77
N PHE A 578 -2.06 -6.55 -0.61
CA PHE A 578 -2.84 -5.75 0.32
C PHE A 578 -3.41 -4.46 -0.31
N ALA A 579 -3.56 -4.39 -1.64
CA ALA A 579 -4.18 -3.24 -2.30
C ALA A 579 -5.71 -3.31 -2.20
N ASP A 580 -6.29 -2.52 -1.30
CA ASP A 580 -7.74 -2.32 -1.16
C ASP A 580 -8.11 -0.95 -1.73
N LYS A 581 -8.50 -0.90 -3.01
CA LYS A 581 -8.71 0.36 -3.75
C LYS A 581 -9.82 1.23 -3.15
N ASP A 582 -10.84 0.61 -2.56
CA ASP A 582 -11.98 1.32 -2.01
C ASP A 582 -11.62 2.02 -0.70
N PHE A 583 -10.74 1.41 0.11
CA PHE A 583 -10.28 2.00 1.35
C PHE A 583 -9.01 2.85 1.22
N ASP A 584 -8.01 2.37 0.48
CA ASP A 584 -6.67 2.97 0.40
C ASP A 584 -6.58 4.04 -0.69
N GLY A 585 -7.42 3.93 -1.72
CA GLY A 585 -7.28 4.70 -2.95
C GLY A 585 -6.19 4.14 -3.86
N GLU A 586 -6.00 4.77 -5.02
CA GLU A 586 -4.95 4.38 -5.97
C GLU A 586 -3.63 5.08 -5.63
N PRO A 587 -2.48 4.38 -5.67
CA PRO A 587 -1.18 5.02 -5.60
C PRO A 587 -1.04 6.05 -6.73
N VAL A 588 -0.42 7.19 -6.43
CA VAL A 588 -0.13 8.22 -7.45
C VAL A 588 0.77 7.64 -8.56
N GLN A 589 1.73 6.81 -8.17
CA GLN A 589 2.71 6.23 -9.07
C GLN A 589 3.11 4.85 -8.53
N ILE A 590 3.13 3.86 -9.41
CA ILE A 590 3.78 2.57 -9.20
C ILE A 590 4.99 2.53 -10.14
N TYR A 591 6.18 2.29 -9.60
CA TYR A 591 7.41 2.13 -10.36
C TYR A 591 8.09 0.83 -9.95
N GLN A 592 8.54 0.04 -10.92
CA GLN A 592 9.18 -1.26 -10.71
C GLN A 592 10.48 -1.31 -11.53
N PRO A 593 11.63 -0.89 -10.96
CA PRO A 593 12.91 -0.97 -11.65
C PRO A 593 13.31 -2.41 -11.95
N THR A 594 13.88 -2.66 -13.12
CA THR A 594 14.38 -3.96 -13.57
C THR A 594 15.87 -3.90 -13.92
N GLY A 595 16.61 -4.97 -13.64
CA GLY A 595 18.03 -5.05 -14.02
C GLY A 595 18.87 -3.87 -13.51
N ASP A 596 19.36 -3.03 -14.43
CA ASP A 596 20.27 -1.91 -14.16
C ASP A 596 19.52 -0.55 -14.02
N ASP A 597 18.19 -0.55 -13.98
CA ASP A 597 17.37 0.65 -13.77
C ASP A 597 17.66 1.34 -12.42
N ASP A 598 17.61 2.67 -12.41
CA ASP A 598 17.70 3.48 -11.19
C ASP A 598 16.47 3.22 -10.31
N VAL A 599 16.68 3.14 -9.00
CA VAL A 599 15.58 2.99 -8.03
C VAL A 599 14.70 4.23 -7.93
N VAL A 600 15.22 5.40 -8.31
CA VAL A 600 14.44 6.64 -8.39
C VAL A 600 13.62 6.64 -9.68
N PRO A 601 12.28 6.76 -9.59
CA PRO A 601 11.44 6.82 -10.78
C PRO A 601 11.86 7.99 -11.69
N PRO A 602 11.94 7.79 -13.02
CA PRO A 602 12.24 8.88 -13.95
C PRO A 602 11.15 9.96 -13.87
N PRO A 603 11.48 11.23 -14.20
CA PRO A 603 10.48 12.28 -14.27
C PRO A 603 9.41 11.91 -15.31
N PRO A 604 8.12 12.21 -15.06
CA PRO A 604 7.09 12.00 -16.07
C PRO A 604 7.44 12.82 -17.33
N PRO A 605 7.08 12.35 -18.54
CA PRO A 605 7.23 13.14 -19.75
C PRO A 605 6.52 14.50 -19.56
N PRO A 606 7.03 15.60 -20.15
CA PRO A 606 6.33 16.87 -20.11
C PRO A 606 4.91 16.65 -20.64
N ALA A 607 3.92 17.00 -19.82
CA ALA A 607 2.54 16.95 -20.26
C ALA A 607 2.41 17.91 -21.45
N ASP A 608 1.89 17.43 -22.57
CA ASP A 608 1.37 18.33 -23.60
C ASP A 608 0.34 19.23 -22.94
N ASP A 609 0.45 20.52 -23.24
CA ASP A 609 -0.26 21.62 -22.61
C ASP A 609 -1.75 21.59 -22.97
N GLU A 610 -2.52 20.60 -22.48
CA GLU A 610 -3.98 20.64 -22.57
C GLU A 610 -4.55 21.45 -21.41
N SER A 611 -4.48 22.77 -21.61
CA SER A 611 -5.47 23.71 -21.12
C SER A 611 -6.75 23.59 -21.96
N THR A 612 -7.41 22.44 -21.94
CA THR A 612 -8.82 22.37 -22.35
C THR A 612 -9.68 22.57 -21.11
N VAL A 613 -10.20 23.79 -21.01
CA VAL A 613 -11.39 24.11 -20.22
C VAL A 613 -12.49 23.12 -20.66
N ILE A 614 -12.80 22.16 -19.79
CA ILE A 614 -14.06 21.41 -19.89
C ILE A 614 -15.05 22.25 -19.08
N ASP A 615 -15.81 23.08 -19.79
CA ASP A 615 -17.06 23.63 -19.26
C ASP A 615 -17.93 22.47 -18.80
N GLY A 616 -18.47 22.60 -17.58
CA GLY A 616 -19.38 21.63 -17.01
C GLY A 616 -20.65 21.56 -17.86
N ASP A 617 -21.02 20.35 -18.26
CA ASP A 617 -22.40 19.88 -18.20
C ASP A 617 -22.51 18.38 -18.52
N SER A 618 -23.38 17.73 -17.74
CA SER A 618 -23.94 16.38 -17.89
C SER A 618 -23.01 15.19 -17.61
N TRP A 619 -23.20 14.56 -16.45
CA TRP A 619 -23.33 13.09 -16.34
C TRP A 619 -24.27 12.81 -15.15
N LEU A 620 -25.56 12.70 -15.46
CA LEU A 620 -26.54 11.99 -14.62
C LEU A 620 -26.42 10.50 -14.96
N PRO A 621 -26.48 9.57 -13.99
CA PRO A 621 -26.74 8.17 -14.30
C PRO A 621 -28.26 7.97 -14.43
N ASP A 622 -28.73 7.60 -15.61
CA ASP A 622 -30.09 7.08 -15.77
C ASP A 622 -30.19 5.71 -15.12
N ALA A 623 -31.13 5.61 -14.19
CA ALA A 623 -31.72 4.36 -13.76
C ALA A 623 -32.76 3.92 -14.80
N ASP A 624 -32.71 2.65 -15.21
CA ASP A 624 -33.86 1.73 -15.22
C ASP A 624 -33.48 0.36 -15.80
N GLY A 625 -33.72 -0.69 -15.01
CA GLY A 625 -34.67 -1.73 -15.41
C GLY A 625 -34.19 -2.95 -16.22
N ASP A 626 -33.91 -4.02 -15.47
CA ASP A 626 -34.44 -5.38 -15.65
C ASP A 626 -33.85 -6.39 -16.67
N GLY A 627 -33.34 -7.50 -16.12
CA GLY A 627 -33.90 -8.83 -16.47
C GLY A 627 -32.94 -9.97 -16.86
N GLN A 628 -32.75 -10.93 -15.92
CA GLN A 628 -32.52 -12.39 -16.12
C GLN A 628 -31.19 -12.82 -16.80
N GLY A 629 -30.41 -13.79 -16.37
CA GLY A 629 -30.61 -14.94 -15.47
C GLY A 629 -29.91 -16.16 -16.11
N ASP A 630 -28.71 -16.53 -15.63
CA ASP A 630 -27.98 -17.79 -15.88
C ASP A 630 -26.75 -17.75 -14.93
N GLY A 631 -26.48 -18.68 -14.01
CA GLY A 631 -26.85 -20.08 -14.00
C GLY A 631 -25.68 -21.04 -14.27
N SER A 632 -24.42 -20.69 -13.93
CA SER A 632 -23.30 -21.66 -13.99
C SER A 632 -22.46 -21.71 -12.71
N SER A 633 -22.71 -22.77 -11.95
CA SER A 633 -21.91 -23.30 -10.87
C SER A 633 -20.52 -23.74 -11.34
N VAL A 634 -19.47 -23.30 -10.64
CA VAL A 634 -18.12 -23.88 -10.74
C VAL A 634 -17.75 -24.46 -9.36
N PRO A 635 -17.25 -25.70 -9.27
CA PRO A 635 -17.32 -26.50 -8.05
C PRO A 635 -16.20 -26.21 -7.05
N ALA A 636 -16.58 -26.34 -5.77
CA ALA A 636 -15.70 -26.30 -4.61
C ALA A 636 -14.60 -27.39 -4.69
N GLY A 637 -13.36 -26.95 -4.86
CA GLY A 637 -12.15 -27.76 -4.75
C GLY A 637 -11.61 -27.73 -3.32
N ASN A 638 -11.87 -28.81 -2.61
CA ASN A 638 -11.53 -29.04 -1.22
C ASN A 638 -10.01 -29.32 -1.07
N THR A 639 -9.21 -28.36 -0.60
CA THR A 639 -7.84 -28.62 -0.13
C THR A 639 -7.78 -28.46 1.38
N LYS A 640 -7.72 -29.60 2.08
CA LYS A 640 -7.44 -29.68 3.51
C LYS A 640 -6.03 -29.12 3.78
N ASP A 641 -5.96 -28.00 4.50
CA ASP A 641 -4.74 -27.54 5.15
C ASP A 641 -4.32 -28.53 6.25
N PRO A 642 -3.06 -28.98 6.29
CA PRO A 642 -2.57 -29.76 7.41
C PRO A 642 -2.25 -28.83 8.59
N ALA A 643 -3.06 -28.99 9.63
CA ALA A 643 -2.83 -28.74 11.05
C ALA A 643 -1.54 -27.99 11.44
N GLY A 644 -1.76 -26.84 12.08
CA GLY A 644 -0.72 -26.00 12.68
C GLY A 644 0.10 -26.67 13.78
N VAL A 645 1.34 -26.19 13.89
CA VAL A 645 2.17 -26.31 15.10
C VAL A 645 2.75 -24.92 15.35
N TYR A 646 2.14 -24.19 16.28
CA TYR A 646 2.64 -22.93 16.80
C TYR A 646 3.71 -23.23 17.87
N GLY A 647 4.96 -22.84 17.59
CA GLY A 647 6.05 -22.86 18.57
C GLY A 647 6.24 -21.49 19.19
N ASP A 648 5.82 -21.37 20.45
CA ASP A 648 6.01 -20.22 21.33
C ASP A 648 7.51 -20.06 21.70
N GLY A 649 7.99 -18.83 21.71
CA GLY A 649 9.40 -18.49 21.92
C GLY A 649 9.59 -17.71 23.21
N THR A 650 9.48 -18.39 24.35
CA THR A 650 9.93 -17.88 25.66
C THR A 650 11.28 -18.51 26.03
N GLY A 651 12.24 -17.67 26.39
CA GLY A 651 13.58 -18.09 26.81
C GLY A 651 13.62 -18.53 28.28
N GLY A 652 14.35 -19.61 28.56
CA GLY A 652 14.73 -20.07 29.90
C GLY A 652 15.82 -21.15 29.81
N SER A 653 16.91 -21.00 30.55
CA SER A 653 18.16 -21.76 30.42
C SER A 653 18.20 -23.11 31.16
N ALA A 654 19.07 -23.99 30.62
CA ALA A 654 19.92 -25.00 31.28
C ALA A 654 19.36 -26.41 31.59
N GLY A 655 19.99 -27.42 30.98
CA GLY A 655 20.15 -28.77 31.55
C GLY A 655 19.99 -29.97 30.60
N ALA A 656 21.13 -30.58 30.22
CA ALA A 656 21.35 -31.99 29.83
C ALA A 656 20.99 -32.51 28.40
N ALA A 657 22.06 -32.62 27.61
CA ALA A 657 22.49 -33.70 26.69
C ALA A 657 21.46 -34.56 25.90
N GLY A 658 21.56 -34.47 24.56
CA GLY A 658 21.33 -35.60 23.65
C GLY A 658 20.20 -35.42 22.63
N GLY A 659 20.44 -34.66 21.56
CA GLY A 659 19.55 -34.59 20.40
C GLY A 659 20.15 -33.71 19.29
N THR A 660 20.19 -34.22 18.06
CA THR A 660 20.72 -33.54 16.87
C THR A 660 19.92 -32.27 16.57
N ASP A 661 20.49 -31.12 16.94
CA ASP A 661 19.86 -29.81 16.82
C ASP A 661 19.93 -29.35 15.35
N LYS A 662 18.81 -29.36 14.63
CA LYS A 662 18.72 -28.70 13.32
C LYS A 662 18.73 -27.19 13.57
N PRO A 663 19.60 -26.39 12.91
CA PRO A 663 19.62 -24.95 13.10
C PRO A 663 18.28 -24.34 12.71
N ARG A 664 17.74 -23.47 13.57
CA ARG A 664 16.46 -22.77 13.31
C ARG A 664 16.57 -21.71 12.21
N LYS A 665 17.78 -21.22 11.90
CA LYS A 665 18.07 -20.15 10.93
C LYS A 665 19.49 -20.33 10.34
N TYR A 666 19.61 -20.50 9.02
CA TYR A 666 20.88 -20.62 8.31
C TYR A 666 21.46 -19.25 7.94
N GLN A 667 22.78 -19.05 8.03
CA GLN A 667 23.44 -17.79 7.68
C GLN A 667 24.53 -17.98 6.62
N ILE A 668 24.47 -17.17 5.55
CA ILE A 668 25.42 -17.20 4.43
C ILE A 668 25.82 -15.76 4.09
N GLY A 669 27.01 -15.34 4.51
CA GLY A 669 27.43 -13.95 4.47
C GLY A 669 27.95 -13.46 3.13
N GLY A 670 28.67 -14.29 2.37
CA GLY A 670 29.41 -13.84 1.18
C GLY A 670 29.42 -14.80 -0.02
N ARG A 671 28.78 -15.96 0.08
CA ARG A 671 28.85 -17.01 -0.97
C ARG A 671 27.69 -16.99 -1.96
N VAL A 672 26.58 -16.35 -1.59
CA VAL A 672 25.36 -16.31 -2.41
C VAL A 672 25.07 -14.86 -2.76
N THR A 673 25.20 -14.53 -4.05
CA THR A 673 24.89 -13.21 -4.58
C THR A 673 23.39 -13.00 -4.70
N VAL A 674 22.98 -11.76 -4.47
CA VAL A 674 21.61 -11.29 -4.67
C VAL A 674 21.68 -10.09 -5.61
N ALA A 675 20.74 -10.00 -6.55
CA ALA A 675 20.65 -8.91 -7.52
C ALA A 675 19.18 -8.50 -7.72
N ILE A 676 18.94 -7.35 -8.36
CA ILE A 676 17.60 -7.00 -8.83
C ILE A 676 17.18 -8.06 -9.86
N ALA A 677 15.97 -8.59 -9.69
CA ALA A 677 15.40 -9.54 -10.62
C ALA A 677 15.31 -8.91 -12.02
N ARG A 678 15.94 -9.56 -13.00
CA ARG A 678 15.62 -9.35 -14.42
C ARG A 678 14.41 -10.24 -14.76
N GLU A 679 13.64 -9.88 -15.78
CA GLU A 679 12.55 -10.75 -16.27
C GLU A 679 13.10 -12.17 -16.52
N ARG A 680 12.56 -13.14 -15.81
CA ARG A 680 12.79 -14.57 -16.06
C ARG A 680 11.45 -15.30 -16.01
N VAL A 681 11.14 -15.97 -17.12
CA VAL A 681 9.96 -16.82 -17.28
C VAL A 681 10.15 -18.06 -16.40
N GLN A 682 9.23 -18.26 -15.45
CA GLN A 682 9.09 -19.50 -14.70
C GLN A 682 8.23 -20.47 -15.50
N TYR A 683 8.61 -21.75 -15.58
CA TYR A 683 7.77 -22.79 -16.19
C TYR A 683 7.60 -23.99 -15.25
N LEU A 684 6.46 -24.66 -15.40
CA LEU A 684 6.15 -25.95 -14.78
C LEU A 684 6.87 -27.05 -15.56
N ASP A 685 7.55 -27.95 -14.87
CA ASP A 685 7.97 -29.22 -15.47
C ASP A 685 6.75 -30.11 -15.79
N ALA A 686 6.99 -31.23 -16.49
CA ALA A 686 5.95 -32.19 -16.86
C ALA A 686 5.17 -32.82 -15.68
N ASN A 687 5.61 -32.57 -14.43
CA ASN A 687 4.95 -33.02 -13.21
C ASN A 687 4.26 -31.88 -12.45
N GLY A 688 4.18 -30.69 -13.04
CA GLY A 688 3.57 -29.51 -12.43
C GLY A 688 4.42 -28.84 -11.36
N LYS A 689 5.74 -29.10 -11.32
CA LYS A 689 6.66 -28.50 -10.36
C LYS A 689 7.40 -27.33 -11.02
N LEU A 690 7.40 -26.18 -10.35
CA LEU A 690 8.22 -25.03 -10.72
C LEU A 690 9.71 -25.39 -10.64
N VAL A 691 10.43 -25.26 -11.76
CA VAL A 691 11.86 -25.55 -11.85
C VAL A 691 12.63 -24.28 -12.22
N THR A 692 13.64 -23.94 -11.41
CA THR A 692 14.57 -22.82 -11.63
C THR A 692 15.92 -23.34 -12.09
N GLU A 693 15.99 -23.80 -13.35
CA GLU A 693 17.25 -24.16 -13.99
C GLU A 693 17.71 -23.06 -14.95
N SER A 694 19.01 -23.01 -15.25
CA SER A 694 19.54 -22.14 -16.31
C SER A 694 18.82 -22.45 -17.62
N LEU A 695 18.45 -21.43 -18.41
CA LEU A 695 17.75 -21.61 -19.69
C LEU A 695 18.52 -22.56 -20.63
N ARG A 696 19.85 -22.58 -20.52
CA ARG A 696 20.74 -23.51 -21.22
C ARG A 696 20.56 -24.97 -20.78
N ASP A 697 20.49 -25.21 -19.47
CA ASP A 697 20.30 -26.56 -18.93
C ASP A 697 18.90 -27.08 -19.26
N PHE A 698 17.88 -26.22 -19.17
CA PHE A 698 16.53 -26.53 -19.64
C PHE A 698 16.49 -26.92 -21.11
N THR A 699 17.11 -26.11 -21.96
CA THR A 699 17.15 -26.34 -23.41
C THR A 699 17.89 -27.63 -23.72
N ARG A 700 19.04 -27.89 -23.07
CA ARG A 700 19.79 -29.15 -23.20
C ARG A 700 18.96 -30.35 -22.75
N ILE A 701 18.31 -30.28 -21.59
CA ILE A 701 17.50 -31.37 -21.03
C ILE A 701 16.28 -31.67 -21.91
N ASN A 702 15.58 -30.65 -22.40
CA ASN A 702 14.41 -30.84 -23.25
C ASN A 702 14.77 -31.40 -24.62
N LEU A 703 15.84 -30.91 -25.24
CA LEU A 703 16.32 -31.46 -26.51
C LEU A 703 16.80 -32.90 -26.32
N ALA A 704 17.53 -33.22 -25.25
CA ALA A 704 17.96 -34.58 -24.95
C ALA A 704 16.81 -35.53 -24.59
N LYS A 705 15.71 -35.03 -24.00
CA LYS A 705 14.49 -35.81 -23.75
C LYS A 705 13.70 -36.09 -25.04
N LYS A 706 13.61 -35.10 -25.94
CA LYS A 706 12.84 -35.22 -27.20
C LYS A 706 13.63 -35.97 -28.28
N TYR A 707 14.95 -35.87 -28.28
CA TYR A 707 15.85 -36.46 -29.25
C TYR A 707 17.00 -37.19 -28.54
N GLU A 708 17.01 -38.52 -28.66
CA GLU A 708 17.96 -39.40 -27.96
C GLU A 708 19.43 -39.18 -28.37
N SER A 709 19.67 -38.57 -29.53
CA SER A 709 21.01 -38.30 -30.06
C SER A 709 21.01 -37.08 -30.98
N LEU A 710 22.21 -36.56 -31.26
CA LEU A 710 22.43 -35.55 -32.30
C LEU A 710 21.84 -35.99 -33.65
N ASP A 711 22.03 -37.26 -34.04
CA ASP A 711 21.50 -37.80 -35.30
C ASP A 711 19.96 -37.78 -35.33
N ALA A 712 19.31 -38.09 -34.20
CA ALA A 712 17.84 -38.02 -34.09
C ALA A 712 17.33 -36.58 -34.23
N PHE A 713 18.01 -35.60 -33.62
CA PHE A 713 17.69 -34.19 -33.78
C PHE A 713 17.89 -33.72 -35.24
N MET A 714 19.01 -34.10 -35.85
CA MET A 714 19.31 -33.77 -37.25
C MET A 714 18.29 -34.38 -38.21
N GLN A 715 17.84 -35.61 -37.98
CA GLN A 715 16.80 -36.25 -38.77
C GLN A 715 15.45 -35.55 -38.61
N ALA A 716 15.07 -35.17 -37.39
CA ALA A 716 13.84 -34.42 -37.14
C ALA A 716 13.87 -33.02 -37.78
N TRP A 717 15.00 -32.31 -37.69
CA TRP A 717 15.17 -30.99 -38.28
C TRP A 717 15.15 -31.01 -39.82
N SER A 718 15.74 -32.06 -40.41
CA SER A 718 15.81 -32.21 -41.88
C SER A 718 14.51 -32.73 -42.50
N SER A 719 13.69 -33.45 -41.74
CA SER A 719 12.38 -33.98 -42.21
C SER A 719 11.19 -33.06 -41.93
N ALA A 720 11.38 -31.96 -41.19
CA ALA A 720 10.32 -30.99 -40.91
C ALA A 720 9.90 -30.22 -42.18
N ASP A 721 8.59 -30.17 -42.45
CA ASP A 721 8.02 -29.40 -43.57
C ASP A 721 8.26 -27.89 -43.44
N ARG A 722 8.32 -27.38 -42.20
CA ARG A 722 8.65 -26.00 -41.85
C ARG A 722 9.55 -25.96 -40.61
N LYS A 723 10.79 -25.54 -40.78
CA LYS A 723 11.77 -25.39 -39.69
C LYS A 723 11.40 -24.24 -38.77
N GLN A 724 10.77 -23.20 -39.31
CA GLN A 724 10.25 -22.10 -38.51
C GLN A 724 9.21 -22.58 -37.49
N ALA A 725 8.35 -23.53 -37.87
CA ALA A 725 7.34 -24.08 -36.95
C ALA A 725 7.98 -24.91 -35.82
N LEU A 726 9.07 -25.62 -36.12
CA LEU A 726 9.84 -26.35 -35.10
C LEU A 726 10.53 -25.39 -34.11
N ILE A 727 11.03 -24.25 -34.60
CA ILE A 727 11.58 -23.18 -33.76
C ILE A 727 10.49 -22.58 -32.86
N GLU A 728 9.33 -22.24 -33.43
CA GLU A 728 8.18 -21.70 -32.70
C GLU A 728 7.65 -22.68 -31.65
N GLU A 729 7.62 -23.98 -31.96
CA GLU A 729 7.25 -25.04 -31.01
C GLU A 729 8.22 -25.08 -29.82
N LEU A 730 9.53 -25.01 -30.06
CA LEU A 730 10.54 -24.96 -29.00
C LEU A 730 10.42 -23.68 -28.15
N GLN A 731 10.15 -22.54 -28.78
CA GLN A 731 9.88 -21.27 -28.08
C GLN A 731 8.61 -21.36 -27.22
N HIS A 732 7.55 -21.99 -27.72
CA HIS A 732 6.32 -22.24 -26.95
C HIS A 732 6.57 -23.16 -25.75
N HIS A 733 7.51 -24.10 -25.87
CA HIS A 733 7.99 -24.93 -24.77
C HIS A 733 9.06 -24.24 -23.90
N GLY A 734 9.23 -22.91 -24.01
CA GLY A 734 10.07 -22.12 -23.11
C GLY A 734 11.54 -21.98 -23.52
N VAL A 735 11.92 -22.40 -24.73
CA VAL A 735 13.28 -22.21 -25.26
C VAL A 735 13.40 -20.83 -25.92
N LEU A 736 13.81 -19.82 -25.14
CA LEU A 736 13.99 -18.45 -25.63
C LEU A 736 15.36 -18.27 -26.31
N LEU A 737 15.37 -18.37 -27.64
CA LEU A 737 16.60 -18.36 -28.46
C LEU A 737 17.38 -17.06 -28.40
N ASP A 738 16.72 -15.91 -28.35
CA ASP A 738 17.39 -14.61 -28.29
C ASP A 738 18.16 -14.46 -26.97
N VAL A 739 17.52 -14.84 -25.85
CA VAL A 739 18.12 -14.85 -24.51
C VAL A 739 19.28 -15.85 -24.42
N LEU A 740 19.14 -17.05 -24.99
CA LEU A 740 20.23 -18.04 -25.08
C LEU A 740 21.43 -17.50 -25.85
N THR A 741 21.19 -16.79 -26.95
CA THR A 741 22.24 -16.24 -27.81
C THR A 741 23.00 -15.10 -27.11
N GLU A 742 22.28 -14.26 -26.36
CA GLU A 742 22.88 -13.22 -25.52
C GLU A 742 23.72 -13.81 -24.38
N GLU A 743 23.19 -14.82 -23.66
CA GLU A 743 23.94 -15.50 -22.60
C GLU A 743 25.24 -16.12 -23.14
N LEU A 744 25.20 -16.76 -24.32
CA LEU A 744 26.40 -17.35 -24.96
C LEU A 744 27.41 -16.31 -25.44
N SER A 745 26.94 -15.12 -25.84
CA SER A 745 27.81 -14.02 -26.27
C SER A 745 28.62 -13.44 -25.11
N GLN A 746 28.02 -13.36 -23.92
CA GLN A 746 28.68 -12.78 -22.73
C GLN A 746 29.80 -13.67 -22.16
N GLU A 747 29.73 -14.99 -22.38
CA GLU A 747 30.66 -15.96 -21.78
C GLU A 747 31.98 -16.10 -22.55
N LYS A 748 31.99 -15.87 -23.87
CA LYS A 748 33.21 -16.00 -24.68
C LYS A 748 34.27 -14.93 -24.37
N GLY A 749 33.89 -13.79 -23.79
CA GLY A 749 34.81 -12.79 -23.21
C GLY A 749 35.82 -12.16 -24.18
N ASP A 750 35.82 -12.53 -25.46
CA ASP A 750 36.78 -12.12 -26.49
C ASP A 750 36.28 -10.95 -27.36
N GLY A 751 35.08 -10.44 -27.07
CA GLY A 751 34.44 -9.36 -27.82
C GLY A 751 33.79 -9.79 -29.14
N SER A 752 33.70 -11.10 -29.43
CA SER A 752 32.96 -11.60 -30.58
C SER A 752 31.45 -11.58 -30.31
N SER A 753 30.70 -10.76 -31.06
CA SER A 753 29.24 -10.79 -31.00
C SER A 753 28.73 -12.06 -31.69
N LEU A 754 27.88 -12.87 -31.05
CA LEU A 754 27.07 -13.90 -31.76
C LEU A 754 25.89 -13.26 -32.52
N GLN A 755 26.01 -11.98 -32.87
CA GLN A 755 25.02 -11.25 -33.64
C GLN A 755 24.89 -11.90 -35.02
N GLY A 756 23.68 -12.41 -35.32
CA GLY A 756 23.42 -13.16 -36.54
C GLY A 756 23.75 -14.66 -36.46
N ALA A 757 23.98 -15.23 -35.27
CA ALA A 757 23.98 -16.68 -35.06
C ALA A 757 22.67 -17.30 -35.58
N ASP A 758 22.76 -18.46 -36.24
CA ASP A 758 21.56 -19.17 -36.67
C ASP A 758 20.93 -19.92 -35.48
N PRO A 759 19.62 -19.81 -35.24
CA PRO A 759 18.91 -20.52 -34.17
C PRO A 759 19.21 -22.02 -34.09
N PHE A 760 19.40 -22.67 -35.23
CA PHE A 760 19.74 -24.09 -35.29
C PHE A 760 21.09 -24.39 -34.63
N ASP A 761 22.10 -23.56 -34.90
CA ASP A 761 23.44 -23.75 -34.32
C ASP A 761 23.49 -23.41 -32.84
N VAL A 762 22.69 -22.44 -32.40
CA VAL A 762 22.52 -22.14 -30.96
C VAL A 762 21.96 -23.37 -30.23
N LEU A 763 20.93 -24.02 -30.79
CA LEU A 763 20.36 -25.25 -30.24
C LEU A 763 21.37 -26.40 -30.24
N LEU A 764 22.10 -26.60 -31.34
CA LEU A 764 23.13 -27.63 -31.45
C LEU A 764 24.29 -27.43 -30.47
N HIS A 765 24.72 -26.19 -30.26
CA HIS A 765 25.78 -25.86 -29.32
C HIS A 765 25.35 -26.16 -27.88
N VAL A 766 24.15 -25.73 -27.50
CA VAL A 766 23.64 -25.92 -26.13
C VAL A 766 23.41 -27.40 -25.80
N ALA A 767 22.85 -28.16 -26.74
CA ALA A 767 22.47 -29.55 -26.52
C ALA A 767 23.60 -30.58 -26.78
N TYR A 768 24.45 -30.31 -27.77
CA TYR A 768 25.39 -31.30 -28.31
C TYR A 768 26.82 -30.76 -28.51
N ASP A 769 27.13 -29.60 -27.92
CA ASP A 769 28.45 -28.96 -27.92
C ASP A 769 29.06 -28.76 -29.32
N GLN A 770 28.21 -28.45 -30.30
CA GLN A 770 28.64 -28.17 -31.67
C GLN A 770 29.10 -26.71 -31.86
N PRO A 771 29.98 -26.41 -32.84
CA PRO A 771 30.37 -25.04 -33.15
C PRO A 771 29.18 -24.18 -33.61
N ILE A 772 29.07 -22.96 -33.09
CA ILE A 772 28.05 -22.00 -33.54
C ILE A 772 28.45 -21.38 -34.88
N LEU A 773 27.56 -21.46 -35.87
CA LEU A 773 27.69 -20.75 -37.14
C LEU A 773 26.68 -19.61 -37.24
N THR A 774 27.10 -18.53 -37.89
CA THR A 774 26.19 -17.43 -38.29
C THR A 774 25.40 -17.79 -39.54
N ARG A 775 24.27 -17.12 -39.74
CA ARG A 775 23.44 -17.25 -40.96
C ARG A 775 24.27 -16.95 -42.22
N SER A 776 25.14 -15.94 -42.17
CA SER A 776 26.07 -15.60 -43.26
C SER A 776 27.08 -16.70 -43.57
N GLU A 777 27.61 -17.37 -42.54
CA GLU A 777 28.52 -18.51 -42.72
C GLU A 777 27.81 -19.72 -43.33
N ARG A 778 26.58 -20.01 -42.89
CA ARG A 778 25.74 -21.06 -43.49
C ARG A 778 25.39 -20.76 -44.93
N ALA A 779 25.02 -19.52 -45.25
CA ALA A 779 24.75 -19.06 -46.61
C ALA A 779 25.97 -19.30 -47.54
N ARG A 780 27.17 -18.95 -47.08
CA ARG A 780 28.41 -19.20 -47.84
C ARG A 780 28.67 -20.69 -48.06
N ARG A 781 28.45 -21.53 -47.04
CA ARG A 781 28.61 -23.00 -47.14
C ARG A 781 27.58 -23.60 -48.10
N ALA A 782 26.33 -23.16 -48.02
CA ALA A 782 25.26 -23.60 -48.92
C ALA A 782 25.58 -23.30 -50.39
N ARG A 783 26.08 -22.09 -50.72
CA ARG A 783 26.50 -21.75 -52.10
C ARG A 783 27.56 -22.69 -52.62
N LYS A 784 28.63 -22.90 -51.84
CA LYS A 784 29.72 -23.79 -52.22
C LYS A 784 29.19 -25.20 -52.47
N LYS A 785 28.33 -25.70 -51.58
CA LYS A 785 27.74 -27.04 -51.71
C LYS A 785 26.83 -27.19 -52.91
N LEU A 786 25.94 -26.23 -53.17
CA LEU A 786 25.07 -26.27 -54.36
C LEU A 786 25.89 -26.25 -55.67
N HIS A 787 27.08 -25.66 -55.64
CA HIS A 787 28.03 -25.71 -56.74
C HIS A 787 28.70 -27.08 -56.85
N ASP A 788 29.25 -27.59 -55.75
CA ASP A 788 29.96 -28.87 -55.69
C ASP A 788 29.05 -30.08 -56.00
N ASP A 789 27.80 -30.05 -55.54
CA ASP A 789 26.77 -31.08 -55.82
C ASP A 789 26.15 -30.93 -57.23
N GLY A 790 26.66 -30.01 -58.05
CA GLY A 790 26.21 -29.79 -59.43
C GLY A 790 24.78 -29.29 -59.55
N ILE A 791 24.19 -28.72 -58.50
CA ILE A 791 22.80 -28.25 -58.49
C ILE A 791 22.63 -27.00 -59.34
N TYR A 792 23.57 -26.04 -59.26
CA TYR A 792 23.54 -24.87 -60.15
C TYR A 792 23.57 -25.29 -61.63
N ALA A 793 24.33 -26.33 -61.98
CA ALA A 793 24.45 -26.80 -63.36
C ALA A 793 23.12 -27.29 -63.97
N LYS A 794 22.15 -27.69 -63.15
CA LYS A 794 20.81 -28.15 -63.57
C LYS A 794 19.87 -27.01 -63.97
N TYR A 795 20.19 -25.77 -63.62
CA TYR A 795 19.32 -24.62 -63.79
C TYR A 795 19.94 -23.55 -64.70
N GLY A 796 19.08 -22.83 -65.43
CA GLY A 796 19.47 -21.69 -66.27
C GLY A 796 19.81 -20.44 -65.44
N GLU A 797 20.40 -19.43 -66.08
CA GLU A 797 20.94 -18.23 -65.42
C GLU A 797 19.95 -17.54 -64.46
N THR A 798 18.69 -17.39 -64.87
CA THR A 798 17.64 -16.76 -64.04
C THR A 798 17.34 -17.54 -62.77
N ALA A 799 17.22 -18.87 -62.85
CA ALA A 799 16.96 -19.72 -61.69
C ALA A 799 18.14 -19.74 -60.71
N ARG A 800 19.39 -19.66 -61.21
CA ARG A 800 20.58 -19.54 -60.36
C ARG A 800 20.57 -18.22 -59.58
N LYS A 801 20.26 -17.10 -60.27
CA LYS A 801 20.13 -15.77 -59.63
C LYS A 801 19.04 -15.76 -58.56
N VAL A 802 17.94 -16.47 -58.76
CA VAL A 802 16.88 -16.64 -57.75
C VAL A 802 17.41 -17.42 -56.54
N LEU A 803 18.12 -18.54 -56.74
CA LEU A 803 18.74 -19.30 -55.63
C LEU A 803 19.73 -18.44 -54.84
N ASP A 804 20.58 -17.68 -55.53
CA ASP A 804 21.55 -16.79 -54.90
C ASP A 804 20.87 -15.70 -54.06
N ALA A 805 19.81 -15.08 -54.59
CA ALA A 805 19.07 -14.06 -53.86
C ALA A 805 18.29 -14.63 -52.66
N LEU A 806 17.79 -15.87 -52.76
CA LEU A 806 17.16 -16.56 -51.62
C LEU A 806 18.19 -16.89 -50.51
N ILE A 807 19.42 -17.24 -50.89
CA ILE A 807 20.50 -17.47 -49.93
C ILE A 807 20.88 -16.18 -49.20
N ASP A 808 20.95 -15.05 -49.90
CA ASP A 808 21.19 -13.74 -49.28
C ASP A 808 20.05 -13.34 -48.35
N LYS A 809 18.80 -13.54 -48.78
CA LYS A 809 17.62 -13.32 -47.93
C LYS A 809 17.64 -14.15 -46.66
N TYR A 810 18.08 -15.41 -46.73
CA TYR A 810 18.28 -16.24 -45.54
C TYR A 810 19.36 -15.68 -44.60
N ALA A 811 20.48 -15.18 -45.14
CA ALA A 811 21.55 -14.59 -44.34
C ALA A 811 21.05 -13.38 -43.53
N ASP A 812 20.21 -12.53 -44.15
CA ASP A 812 19.69 -11.30 -43.54
C ASP A 812 18.48 -11.55 -42.63
N GLU A 813 17.49 -12.30 -43.12
CA GLU A 813 16.14 -12.39 -42.54
C GLU A 813 15.83 -13.77 -41.91
N GLY A 814 16.70 -14.78 -42.11
CA GLY A 814 16.57 -16.10 -41.50
C GLY A 814 15.70 -17.08 -42.30
N ILE A 815 15.39 -18.24 -41.70
CA ILE A 815 14.77 -19.38 -42.39
C ILE A 815 13.35 -19.10 -42.90
N ALA A 816 12.60 -18.24 -42.21
CA ALA A 816 11.26 -17.82 -42.61
C ALA A 816 11.24 -17.19 -44.01
N ALA A 817 12.32 -16.51 -44.41
CA ALA A 817 12.43 -15.85 -45.71
C ALA A 817 12.49 -16.84 -46.88
N ILE A 818 12.96 -18.08 -46.68
CA ILE A 818 13.07 -19.07 -47.77
C ILE A 818 11.96 -20.13 -47.74
N GLU A 819 11.21 -20.24 -46.64
CA GLU A 819 10.05 -21.14 -46.52
C GLU A 819 8.75 -20.51 -47.04
N ASN A 820 8.67 -19.17 -47.10
CA ASN A 820 7.51 -18.48 -47.65
C ASN A 820 7.69 -18.10 -49.13
N THR A 821 6.76 -18.53 -50.00
CA THR A 821 6.80 -18.19 -51.44
C THR A 821 6.59 -16.69 -51.72
N ASP A 822 6.03 -15.94 -50.76
CA ASP A 822 5.90 -14.48 -50.86
C ASP A 822 7.23 -13.74 -50.90
N VAL A 823 8.35 -14.38 -50.50
CA VAL A 823 9.69 -13.79 -50.64
C VAL A 823 10.01 -13.41 -52.09
N LEU A 824 9.44 -14.13 -53.07
CA LEU A 824 9.61 -13.85 -54.50
C LEU A 824 8.98 -12.50 -54.91
N LYS A 825 8.14 -11.89 -54.06
CA LYS A 825 7.54 -10.56 -54.26
C LYS A 825 8.38 -9.44 -53.66
N VAL A 826 9.47 -9.75 -52.96
CA VAL A 826 10.33 -8.79 -52.27
C VAL A 826 11.59 -8.51 -53.10
N GLN A 827 12.17 -7.30 -53.00
CA GLN A 827 13.43 -6.99 -53.67
C GLN A 827 14.60 -7.80 -53.06
N PRO A 828 15.59 -8.24 -53.87
CA PRO A 828 15.75 -7.98 -55.30
C PRO A 828 14.97 -8.96 -56.22
N LEU A 829 14.32 -9.99 -55.67
CA LEU A 829 13.63 -11.03 -56.44
C LEU A 829 12.50 -10.48 -57.31
N SER A 830 11.71 -9.53 -56.80
CA SER A 830 10.62 -8.89 -57.56
C SER A 830 11.09 -8.08 -58.78
N GLN A 831 12.37 -7.69 -58.85
CA GLN A 831 12.95 -7.03 -60.01
C GLN A 831 13.42 -8.03 -61.08
N MET A 832 13.57 -9.31 -60.74
CA MET A 832 14.01 -10.36 -61.66
C MET A 832 12.86 -10.94 -62.49
N GLY A 833 11.61 -10.72 -62.08
CA GLY A 833 10.40 -11.18 -62.76
C GLY A 833 9.23 -11.40 -61.79
N SER A 834 8.05 -11.69 -62.32
CA SER A 834 6.90 -12.06 -61.49
C SER A 834 7.13 -13.42 -60.80
N PRO A 835 6.53 -13.70 -59.63
CA PRO A 835 6.70 -14.98 -58.94
C PRO A 835 6.43 -16.21 -59.82
N VAL A 836 5.48 -16.11 -60.77
CA VAL A 836 5.15 -17.17 -61.72
C VAL A 836 6.30 -17.40 -62.72
N GLU A 837 6.93 -16.34 -63.22
CA GLU A 837 8.08 -16.42 -64.14
C GLU A 837 9.31 -16.96 -63.43
N LEU A 838 9.57 -16.51 -62.19
CA LEU A 838 10.68 -16.99 -61.38
C LEU A 838 10.55 -18.49 -61.07
N ILE A 839 9.36 -18.97 -60.71
CA ILE A 839 9.09 -20.39 -60.50
C ILE A 839 9.28 -21.20 -61.79
N LYS A 840 8.79 -20.69 -62.94
CA LYS A 840 8.95 -21.36 -64.24
C LYS A 840 10.42 -21.49 -64.67
N SER A 841 11.31 -20.61 -64.20
CA SER A 841 12.75 -20.66 -64.54
C SER A 841 13.45 -21.94 -64.06
N PHE A 842 12.86 -22.68 -63.11
CA PHE A 842 13.36 -23.97 -62.59
C PHE A 842 12.94 -25.19 -63.45
N GLY A 843 12.71 -25.00 -64.76
CA GLY A 843 12.31 -26.09 -65.66
C GLY A 843 10.79 -26.30 -65.77
N GLY A 844 10.01 -25.23 -65.63
CA GLY A 844 8.61 -25.17 -66.09
C GLY A 844 7.52 -25.65 -65.13
N SER A 845 7.86 -26.16 -63.94
CA SER A 845 6.87 -26.63 -62.96
C SER A 845 7.13 -26.10 -61.54
N LYS A 846 6.05 -25.93 -60.77
CA LYS A 846 6.10 -25.60 -59.33
C LYS A 846 6.82 -26.69 -58.53
N LEU A 847 6.70 -27.94 -58.96
CA LEU A 847 7.38 -29.10 -58.36
C LEU A 847 8.91 -28.98 -58.44
N ASN A 848 9.46 -28.53 -59.57
CA ASN A 848 10.90 -28.37 -59.70
C ASN A 848 11.44 -27.22 -58.85
N TYR A 849 10.69 -26.13 -58.73
CA TYR A 849 11.01 -25.06 -57.79
C TYR A 849 11.00 -25.57 -56.35
N GLN A 850 9.96 -26.29 -55.93
CA GLN A 850 9.90 -26.89 -54.59
C GLN A 850 11.06 -27.86 -54.33
N ALA A 851 11.45 -28.66 -55.32
CA ALA A 851 12.62 -29.52 -55.23
C ALA A 851 13.92 -28.69 -55.08
N ALA A 852 14.07 -27.59 -55.82
CA ALA A 852 15.22 -26.69 -55.68
C ALA A 852 15.30 -26.05 -54.29
N ILE A 853 14.15 -25.63 -53.73
CA ILE A 853 14.07 -25.08 -52.37
C ILE A 853 14.37 -26.15 -51.31
N ALA A 854 13.91 -27.39 -51.49
CA ALA A 854 14.25 -28.50 -50.60
C ALA A 854 15.76 -28.80 -50.60
N HIS A 855 16.39 -28.81 -51.78
CA HIS A 855 17.84 -28.97 -51.92
C HIS A 855 18.62 -27.81 -51.28
N LEU A 856 18.13 -26.58 -51.44
CA LEU A 856 18.69 -25.40 -50.78
C LEU A 856 18.59 -25.52 -49.24
N GLY A 857 17.43 -25.93 -48.72
CA GLY A 857 17.21 -26.16 -47.29
C GLY A 857 18.10 -27.26 -46.72
N GLN A 858 18.40 -28.31 -47.49
CA GLN A 858 19.39 -29.33 -47.10
C GLN A 858 20.82 -28.78 -47.13
N ALA A 859 21.15 -27.93 -48.10
CA ALA A 859 22.49 -27.34 -48.22
C ALA A 859 22.81 -26.34 -47.10
N ILE A 860 21.81 -25.59 -46.63
CA ILE A 860 21.95 -24.63 -45.52
C ILE A 860 22.23 -25.34 -44.20
N TYR A 861 21.54 -26.45 -43.92
CA TYR A 861 21.54 -27.12 -42.61
C TYR A 861 22.36 -28.41 -42.56
N GLN A 862 23.40 -28.53 -43.39
CA GLN A 862 24.36 -29.59 -43.18
C GLN A 862 25.18 -29.36 -41.90
N PRO A 863 25.49 -30.43 -41.15
CA PRO A 863 26.39 -30.32 -40.02
C PRO A 863 27.79 -29.97 -40.52
N GLY A 864 28.46 -29.06 -39.82
CA GLY A 864 29.88 -28.80 -40.06
C GLY A 864 30.67 -29.98 -39.53
N HIS A 865 31.28 -30.80 -40.39
CA HIS A 865 32.40 -31.61 -39.91
C HIS A 865 33.51 -30.66 -39.45
N PRO A 866 34.18 -30.96 -38.32
CA PRO A 866 35.34 -30.20 -37.88
C PRO A 866 36.44 -30.16 -38.94
#